data_AF-D5U3Y4-F1
#
_entry.id   AF-D5U3Y4-F1
#
_cell.length_a   1.000
_cell.length_b   1.000
_cell.length_c   1.000
_cell.angle_alpha   90.00
_cell.angle_beta   90.00
_cell.angle_gamma   90.00
#
_symmetry.space_group_name_H-M   'P 1'
#
loop_
_entity.id
_entity.type
_entity.pdbx_description
1 polymer ?
#
loop_
_entity_poly.entity_id
_entity_poly.type
_entity_poly.pdbx_seq_one_letter_code
_entity_poly.pdbx_strand_id
1 'polypeptide(L)'
;MSKYKPETKDELQKLVQDENIYLGDIDTSLITDMSGLFSFEGRKDFSGIENWNTSNVTNMRGMFYNCYSFNEDIEKWNISNVKDMGHLFYNCINFNQNISEWNVSNVTDMRGMFKGCTNFNHPLNKWDTSKVKDMSLMFRGCVDFNQPLDNWDTSNVISAAGMFMNCRNFNQNINNWNVSKLEYANNMFEECWNFNQPLDKWDTSNVISTASMFKHCINFNQNINNWNVSKLEYANSMFEDCYSFNQPLDKWDTSNLKYISNMFKFCYEFNQPLNTWNTSQIIEMDYVFDKAKKFNQPLYKWDTSNVVSMQCLFYDAESFNQTLGTWKVNKVENMIGMLFRSGFQYYDSLENWNIESLEYLGDWSDVISKNIDKLSLKWILYLYAFDNENKIIIKKIEDNIKEIHKIASEIKNKKVQSAKRKLENFYFNDLKEFLNYQLFDTIEQYEENIKLSKKDEKKVSYIENCNVLIKDKSRDVDIKVIKYIYLKYLELKRDIYYLLEIDSIINLLDRESFLTFAKNIYIETHKEAAAVVYSLYGGDEALREIYKKEKDSNFFLIILSSVKRTEYSIKLLYDIYSKTKKSELRENAFNLINKISKEIGLDIDDLELKFSSNFGFDSKGEKVINDDYKLILNSDYSVNVFDIKNNNVLKAAPKNFDDNTKEEIKYIKNEIPKVIKKLSLKLTKSLMYEKKYNYSFFKEVFIDNPLMNKFSSSLIWNLYDKDNLFLTNFRYSNDGSYSNCEDEEINIDENSFISLASPIEMNEETINKWRKQLEDYELIQPIQQLSIIKLDKNNLENEINKLQNIEISYGTFKAFGARYSMTPSYLEYGAVESYNLKLDNNDYFEIKINANNDIDYKDKIKINIQFSNENNTKVSERFIYTLLILMICDFRLTELFD
;
A
#
# COMPACT_ATOMS: atom_id res chain seq x y z
N MET A 1 -4.08 9.93 -70.56
CA MET A 1 -4.57 8.53 -70.59
C MET A 1 -4.13 7.91 -69.29
N SER A 2 -5.06 7.31 -68.54
CA SER A 2 -4.72 6.45 -67.40
C SER A 2 -3.87 5.29 -67.89
N LYS A 3 -2.82 4.94 -67.13
CA LYS A 3 -1.90 3.84 -67.45
C LYS A 3 -2.41 2.50 -66.92
N TYR A 4 -3.22 2.53 -65.86
CA TYR A 4 -3.74 1.35 -65.20
C TYR A 4 -5.26 1.41 -65.12
N LYS A 5 -5.94 0.27 -65.31
CA LYS A 5 -7.40 0.15 -65.21
C LYS A 5 -7.76 -1.16 -64.51
N PRO A 6 -7.72 -1.22 -63.18
CA PRO A 6 -8.07 -2.42 -62.43
C PRO A 6 -9.56 -2.75 -62.60
N GLU A 7 -9.87 -4.02 -62.78
CA GLU A 7 -11.26 -4.53 -62.86
C GLU A 7 -11.74 -5.02 -61.49
N THR A 8 -10.81 -5.32 -60.57
CA THR A 8 -11.10 -5.84 -59.24
C THR A 8 -10.45 -5.00 -58.13
N LYS A 9 -11.01 -5.09 -56.92
CA LYS A 9 -10.43 -4.49 -55.71
C LYS A 9 -9.00 -4.99 -55.47
N ASP A 10 -8.73 -6.27 -55.67
CA ASP A 10 -7.40 -6.87 -55.45
C ASP A 10 -6.35 -6.33 -56.43
N GLU A 11 -6.75 -6.07 -57.68
CA GLU A 11 -5.89 -5.39 -58.65
C GLU A 11 -5.61 -3.95 -58.24
N LEU A 12 -6.63 -3.20 -57.84
CA LEU A 12 -6.44 -1.84 -57.32
C LEU A 12 -5.55 -1.83 -56.07
N GLN A 13 -5.75 -2.78 -55.15
CA GLN A 13 -4.97 -2.93 -53.92
C GLN A 13 -3.47 -3.10 -54.20
N LYS A 14 -3.11 -3.89 -55.21
CA LYS A 14 -1.71 -4.08 -55.63
C LYS A 14 -1.12 -2.79 -56.20
N LEU A 15 -1.89 -2.04 -57.00
CA LEU A 15 -1.44 -0.78 -57.59
C LEU A 15 -1.22 0.30 -56.51
N VAL A 16 -2.12 0.42 -55.55
CA VAL A 16 -1.97 1.41 -54.46
C VAL A 16 -0.84 1.06 -53.50
N GLN A 17 -0.45 -0.21 -53.38
CA GLN A 17 0.68 -0.62 -52.54
C GLN A 17 2.04 -0.26 -53.14
N ASP A 18 2.14 -0.05 -54.45
CA ASP A 18 3.38 0.40 -55.09
C ASP A 18 3.51 1.93 -55.03
N GLU A 19 4.29 2.42 -54.06
CA GLU A 19 4.51 3.87 -53.84
C GLU A 19 5.09 4.62 -55.05
N ASN A 20 5.66 3.94 -56.05
CA ASN A 20 6.14 4.58 -57.27
C ASN A 20 5.02 4.93 -58.26
N ILE A 21 3.82 4.38 -58.06
CA ILE A 21 2.65 4.67 -58.90
C ILE A 21 2.00 5.97 -58.41
N TYR A 22 1.96 6.95 -59.30
CA TYR A 22 1.15 8.16 -59.17
C TYR A 22 -0.34 7.78 -59.24
N LEU A 23 -1.13 8.11 -58.20
CA LEU A 23 -2.51 7.60 -58.09
C LEU A 23 -3.41 8.13 -59.21
N GLY A 24 -3.11 9.30 -59.77
CA GLY A 24 -3.85 9.87 -60.90
C GLY A 24 -3.69 9.10 -62.23
N ASP A 25 -2.73 8.18 -62.33
CA ASP A 25 -2.57 7.30 -63.50
C ASP A 25 -3.53 6.08 -63.48
N ILE A 26 -4.30 5.89 -62.41
CA ILE A 26 -5.22 4.76 -62.23
C ILE A 26 -6.66 5.15 -62.58
N ASP A 27 -7.27 4.49 -63.57
CA ASP A 27 -8.70 4.60 -63.88
C ASP A 27 -9.52 3.67 -62.97
N THR A 28 -10.11 4.26 -61.92
CA THR A 28 -10.94 3.55 -60.93
C THR A 28 -12.41 3.37 -61.35
N SER A 29 -12.78 3.71 -62.59
CA SER A 29 -14.19 3.73 -63.03
C SER A 29 -14.93 2.39 -62.97
N LEU A 30 -14.23 1.25 -62.89
CA LEU A 30 -14.85 -0.07 -62.77
C LEU A 30 -15.00 -0.55 -61.32
N ILE A 31 -14.41 0.15 -60.36
CA ILE A 31 -14.29 -0.31 -58.98
C ILE A 31 -15.56 0.00 -58.19
N THR A 32 -16.09 -1.01 -57.51
CA THR A 32 -17.32 -0.92 -56.69
C THR A 32 -17.06 -1.06 -55.19
N ASP A 33 -15.89 -1.53 -54.79
CA ASP A 33 -15.46 -1.71 -53.40
C ASP A 33 -14.03 -1.17 -53.20
N MET A 34 -13.91 -0.15 -52.34
CA MET A 34 -12.63 0.46 -51.93
C MET A 34 -12.34 0.24 -50.44
N SER A 35 -13.03 -0.70 -49.79
CA SER A 35 -12.83 -0.96 -48.37
C SER A 35 -11.39 -1.38 -48.03
N GLY A 36 -10.80 -0.78 -47.00
CA GLY A 36 -9.44 -1.12 -46.54
C GLY A 36 -8.32 -0.80 -47.54
N LEU A 37 -8.57 -0.02 -48.59
CA LEU A 37 -7.61 0.13 -49.69
C LEU A 37 -6.25 0.69 -49.25
N PHE A 38 -6.25 1.63 -48.30
CA PHE A 38 -5.05 2.24 -47.72
C PHE A 38 -4.83 1.85 -46.26
N SER A 39 -5.52 0.83 -45.72
CA SER A 39 -5.39 0.45 -44.30
C SER A 39 -4.04 -0.19 -43.93
N PHE A 40 -3.13 -0.35 -44.90
CA PHE A 40 -1.81 -0.93 -44.71
C PHE A 40 -0.78 0.18 -44.50
N GLU A 41 0.10 0.02 -43.51
CA GLU A 41 1.17 0.98 -43.24
C GLU A 41 2.16 1.04 -44.43
N GLY A 42 2.32 2.21 -45.03
CA GLY A 42 3.30 2.41 -46.11
C GLY A 42 3.14 3.74 -46.81
N ARG A 43 2.13 3.85 -47.68
CA ARG A 43 1.99 4.99 -48.61
C ARG A 43 1.87 6.33 -47.88
N LYS A 44 2.78 7.25 -48.21
CA LYS A 44 2.81 8.63 -47.70
C LYS A 44 2.34 9.67 -48.71
N ASP A 45 2.47 9.37 -49.99
CA ASP A 45 2.08 10.25 -51.09
C ASP A 45 0.77 9.76 -51.71
N PHE A 46 -0.25 10.60 -51.62
CA PHE A 46 -1.60 10.38 -52.13
C PHE A 46 -1.91 11.29 -53.33
N SER A 47 -0.91 11.96 -53.90
CA SER A 47 -1.11 12.86 -55.03
C SER A 47 -1.78 12.16 -56.22
N GLY A 48 -2.74 12.85 -56.83
CA GLY A 48 -3.53 12.36 -57.95
C GLY A 48 -4.82 11.64 -57.56
N ILE A 49 -5.03 11.33 -56.28
CA ILE A 49 -6.23 10.65 -55.77
C ILE A 49 -7.51 11.50 -55.97
N GLU A 50 -7.37 12.82 -56.06
CA GLU A 50 -8.46 13.76 -56.33
C GLU A 50 -9.11 13.54 -57.70
N ASN A 51 -8.42 12.85 -58.63
CA ASN A 51 -8.89 12.56 -59.98
C ASN A 51 -9.62 11.21 -60.11
N TRP A 52 -9.76 10.45 -59.03
CA TRP A 52 -10.40 9.13 -59.06
C TRP A 52 -11.90 9.23 -59.36
N ASN A 53 -12.38 8.29 -60.17
CA ASN A 53 -13.80 8.13 -60.43
C ASN A 53 -14.43 7.18 -59.39
N THR A 54 -15.11 7.76 -58.41
CA THR A 54 -15.79 7.02 -57.33
C THR A 54 -17.28 6.76 -57.59
N SER A 55 -17.80 7.12 -58.77
CA SER A 55 -19.26 7.09 -59.03
C SER A 55 -19.89 5.70 -58.96
N ASN A 56 -19.11 4.63 -59.13
CA ASN A 56 -19.59 3.25 -59.04
C ASN A 56 -19.31 2.58 -57.68
N VAL A 57 -18.62 3.28 -56.77
CA VAL A 57 -18.23 2.74 -55.46
C VAL A 57 -19.45 2.66 -54.56
N THR A 58 -19.63 1.50 -53.93
CA THR A 58 -20.72 1.21 -52.99
C THR A 58 -20.24 0.95 -51.56
N ASN A 59 -18.96 0.60 -51.39
CA ASN A 59 -18.33 0.31 -50.10
C ASN A 59 -16.99 1.06 -49.97
N MET A 60 -16.86 1.89 -48.94
CA MET A 60 -15.62 2.60 -48.59
C MET A 60 -15.15 2.29 -47.16
N ARG A 61 -15.66 1.22 -46.54
CA ARG A 61 -15.39 0.88 -45.15
C ARG A 61 -13.88 0.82 -44.87
N GLY A 62 -13.39 1.62 -43.94
CA GLY A 62 -11.98 1.59 -43.52
C GLY A 62 -10.97 1.92 -44.61
N MET A 63 -11.36 2.60 -45.70
CA MET A 63 -10.46 2.86 -46.83
C MET A 63 -9.16 3.56 -46.39
N PHE A 64 -9.20 4.49 -45.43
CA PHE A 64 -8.04 5.20 -44.89
C PHE A 64 -7.73 4.83 -43.42
N TYR A 65 -8.09 3.62 -42.98
CA TYR A 65 -7.90 3.20 -41.59
C TYR A 65 -6.42 3.32 -41.15
N ASN A 66 -6.14 4.08 -40.09
CA ASN A 66 -4.81 4.44 -39.57
C ASN A 66 -3.90 5.21 -40.56
N CYS A 67 -4.45 5.85 -41.60
CA CYS A 67 -3.66 6.74 -42.45
C CYS A 67 -3.42 8.09 -41.75
N TYR A 68 -2.52 8.12 -40.77
CA TYR A 68 -2.29 9.28 -39.89
C TYR A 68 -2.03 10.60 -40.63
N SER A 69 -1.31 10.53 -41.75
CA SER A 69 -0.92 11.69 -42.57
C SER A 69 -1.93 12.08 -43.65
N PHE A 70 -3.01 11.32 -43.85
CA PHE A 70 -3.93 11.55 -44.96
C PHE A 70 -4.73 12.85 -44.77
N ASN A 71 -4.61 13.76 -45.75
CA ASN A 71 -5.33 15.03 -45.78
C ASN A 71 -5.45 15.59 -47.22
N GLU A 72 -5.64 14.74 -48.22
CA GLU A 72 -5.75 15.18 -49.63
C GLU A 72 -7.16 15.66 -49.99
N ASP A 73 -7.27 16.57 -50.97
CA ASP A 73 -8.55 17.06 -51.48
C ASP A 73 -9.36 15.93 -52.14
N ILE A 74 -10.49 15.62 -51.52
CA ILE A 74 -11.48 14.63 -52.00
C ILE A 74 -12.88 15.23 -52.13
N GLU A 75 -12.98 16.57 -52.21
CA GLU A 75 -14.25 17.30 -52.29
C GLU A 75 -15.05 16.87 -53.53
N LYS A 76 -14.37 16.61 -54.65
CA LYS A 76 -14.98 16.30 -55.97
C LYS A 76 -15.43 14.86 -56.16
N TRP A 77 -15.22 13.98 -55.18
CA TRP A 77 -15.62 12.58 -55.30
C TRP A 77 -17.15 12.42 -55.36
N ASN A 78 -17.62 11.55 -56.25
CA ASN A 78 -19.04 11.20 -56.32
C ASN A 78 -19.32 9.97 -55.45
N ILE A 79 -19.73 10.23 -54.21
CA ILE A 79 -20.05 9.19 -53.22
C ILE A 79 -21.53 8.79 -53.18
N SER A 80 -22.36 9.25 -54.13
CA SER A 80 -23.82 9.10 -54.07
C SER A 80 -24.33 7.64 -54.06
N ASN A 81 -23.50 6.68 -54.49
CA ASN A 81 -23.81 5.25 -54.48
C ASN A 81 -23.24 4.49 -53.27
N VAL A 82 -22.46 5.16 -52.41
CA VAL A 82 -21.83 4.54 -51.23
C VAL A 82 -22.88 4.24 -50.16
N LYS A 83 -22.80 3.03 -49.58
CA LYS A 83 -23.72 2.54 -48.55
C LYS A 83 -23.05 2.31 -47.19
N ASP A 84 -21.75 1.99 -47.18
CA ASP A 84 -20.95 1.75 -45.97
C ASP A 84 -19.73 2.68 -45.95
N MET A 85 -19.68 3.56 -44.93
CA MET A 85 -18.58 4.48 -44.62
C MET A 85 -17.98 4.20 -43.23
N GLY A 86 -18.29 3.04 -42.64
CA GLY A 86 -17.78 2.66 -41.33
C GLY A 86 -16.25 2.73 -41.30
N HIS A 87 -15.71 3.42 -40.30
CA HIS A 87 -14.27 3.59 -40.10
C HIS A 87 -13.49 4.26 -41.25
N LEU A 88 -14.15 4.95 -42.19
CA LEU A 88 -13.50 5.51 -43.39
C LEU A 88 -12.19 6.26 -43.10
N PHE A 89 -12.19 7.15 -42.11
CA PHE A 89 -11.05 7.96 -41.68
C PHE A 89 -10.57 7.61 -40.26
N TYR A 90 -10.80 6.37 -39.81
CA TYR A 90 -10.39 5.97 -38.47
C TYR A 90 -8.90 6.24 -38.24
N ASN A 91 -8.57 7.00 -37.19
CA ASN A 91 -7.23 7.46 -36.83
C ASN A 91 -6.48 8.24 -37.93
N CYS A 92 -7.17 8.88 -38.87
CA CYS A 92 -6.55 9.88 -39.74
C CYS A 92 -6.37 11.21 -38.98
N ILE A 93 -5.36 11.27 -38.11
CA ILE A 93 -5.10 12.39 -37.19
C ILE A 93 -5.10 13.75 -37.92
N ASN A 94 -4.45 13.83 -39.09
CA ASN A 94 -4.33 15.06 -39.87
C ASN A 94 -5.52 15.37 -40.78
N PHE A 95 -6.52 14.48 -40.87
CA PHE A 95 -7.64 14.68 -41.80
C PHE A 95 -8.52 15.86 -41.37
N ASN A 96 -8.57 16.87 -42.23
CA ASN A 96 -9.38 18.07 -42.06
C ASN A 96 -9.70 18.66 -43.45
N GLN A 97 -10.37 17.88 -44.29
CA GLN A 97 -10.78 18.29 -45.64
C GLN A 97 -12.26 18.64 -45.72
N ASN A 98 -12.60 19.50 -46.67
CA ASN A 98 -13.99 19.89 -46.92
C ASN A 98 -14.76 18.78 -47.65
N ILE A 99 -15.66 18.13 -46.91
CA ILE A 99 -16.57 17.07 -47.43
C ILE A 99 -18.04 17.45 -47.28
N SER A 100 -18.33 18.75 -47.12
CA SER A 100 -19.68 19.24 -46.83
C SER A 100 -20.68 19.02 -47.98
N GLU A 101 -20.19 18.94 -49.23
CA GLU A 101 -21.00 18.75 -50.45
C GLU A 101 -21.18 17.27 -50.85
N TRP A 102 -20.67 16.34 -50.05
CA TRP A 102 -20.85 14.91 -50.27
C TRP A 102 -22.32 14.48 -50.11
N ASN A 103 -22.86 13.77 -51.12
CA ASN A 103 -24.20 13.20 -51.04
C ASN A 103 -24.19 11.84 -50.31
N VAL A 104 -24.48 11.88 -49.01
CA VAL A 104 -24.51 10.68 -48.14
C VAL A 104 -25.90 10.03 -47.99
N SER A 105 -26.91 10.41 -48.81
CA SER A 105 -28.31 9.98 -48.66
C SER A 105 -28.57 8.47 -48.84
N ASN A 106 -27.55 7.70 -49.23
CA ASN A 106 -27.59 6.25 -49.37
C ASN A 106 -26.75 5.50 -48.31
N VAL A 107 -26.02 6.22 -47.46
CA VAL A 107 -25.19 5.65 -46.41
C VAL A 107 -26.07 5.14 -45.26
N THR A 108 -25.74 3.94 -44.77
CA THR A 108 -26.49 3.26 -43.69
C THR A 108 -25.65 2.98 -42.44
N ASP A 109 -24.32 2.91 -42.57
CA ASP A 109 -23.35 2.73 -41.48
C ASP A 109 -22.27 3.85 -41.54
N MET A 110 -22.18 4.65 -40.46
CA MET A 110 -21.15 5.70 -40.27
C MET A 110 -20.31 5.45 -39.00
N ARG A 111 -20.33 4.23 -38.48
CA ARG A 111 -19.69 3.87 -37.22
C ARG A 111 -18.20 4.19 -37.26
N GLY A 112 -17.74 4.99 -36.30
CA GLY A 112 -16.33 5.36 -36.16
C GLY A 112 -15.71 6.02 -37.39
N MET A 113 -16.51 6.65 -38.27
CA MET A 113 -16.05 7.25 -39.53
C MET A 113 -14.89 8.23 -39.33
N PHE A 114 -14.94 9.08 -38.29
CA PHE A 114 -13.91 10.07 -37.94
C PHE A 114 -13.20 9.76 -36.63
N LYS A 115 -13.38 8.56 -36.06
CA LYS A 115 -12.80 8.23 -34.75
C LYS A 115 -11.28 8.44 -34.79
N GLY A 116 -10.75 9.31 -33.94
CA GLY A 116 -9.32 9.64 -33.85
C GLY A 116 -8.83 10.70 -34.83
N CYS A 117 -9.69 11.31 -35.65
CA CYS A 117 -9.36 12.49 -36.45
C CYS A 117 -9.31 13.74 -35.56
N THR A 118 -8.21 13.92 -34.83
CA THR A 118 -8.10 14.98 -33.80
C THR A 118 -8.31 16.37 -34.36
N ASN A 119 -7.85 16.64 -35.58
CA ASN A 119 -7.87 17.95 -36.22
C ASN A 119 -9.16 18.23 -37.02
N PHE A 120 -10.06 17.24 -37.15
CA PHE A 120 -11.23 17.36 -38.01
C PHE A 120 -12.25 18.36 -37.43
N ASN A 121 -12.53 19.44 -38.17
CA ASN A 121 -13.48 20.48 -37.74
C ASN A 121 -14.19 21.15 -38.95
N HIS A 122 -14.65 20.36 -39.92
CA HIS A 122 -15.39 20.86 -41.10
C HIS A 122 -16.91 20.68 -41.00
N PRO A 123 -17.70 21.59 -41.61
CA PRO A 123 -19.15 21.57 -41.51
C PRO A 123 -19.76 20.34 -42.19
N LEU A 124 -20.69 19.67 -41.50
CA LEU A 124 -21.41 18.47 -41.98
C LEU A 124 -22.94 18.63 -42.00
N ASN A 125 -23.45 19.82 -41.68
CA ASN A 125 -24.87 20.06 -41.44
C ASN A 125 -25.77 19.94 -42.69
N LYS A 126 -25.18 19.77 -43.88
CA LYS A 126 -25.92 19.57 -45.15
C LYS A 126 -26.20 18.09 -45.48
N TRP A 127 -25.61 17.18 -44.72
CA TRP A 127 -25.73 15.74 -44.96
C TRP A 127 -27.13 15.21 -44.65
N ASP A 128 -27.69 14.43 -45.59
CA ASP A 128 -28.91 13.65 -45.36
C ASP A 128 -28.57 12.32 -44.67
N THR A 129 -28.77 12.29 -43.36
CA THR A 129 -28.49 11.12 -42.51
C THR A 129 -29.70 10.21 -42.28
N SER A 130 -30.82 10.44 -42.98
CA SER A 130 -32.11 9.77 -42.73
C SER A 130 -32.10 8.24 -42.81
N LYS A 131 -31.10 7.63 -43.49
CA LYS A 131 -30.94 6.17 -43.60
C LYS A 131 -29.92 5.56 -42.63
N VAL A 132 -29.18 6.38 -41.88
CA VAL A 132 -28.14 5.91 -40.96
C VAL A 132 -28.78 5.27 -39.74
N LYS A 133 -28.32 4.07 -39.38
CA LYS A 133 -28.82 3.32 -38.20
C LYS A 133 -27.85 3.30 -37.02
N ASP A 134 -26.55 3.34 -37.30
CA ASP A 134 -25.48 3.26 -36.30
C ASP A 134 -24.52 4.43 -36.48
N MET A 135 -24.48 5.31 -35.47
CA MET A 135 -23.55 6.45 -35.38
C MET A 135 -22.53 6.25 -34.23
N SER A 136 -22.41 5.02 -33.72
CA SER A 136 -21.53 4.73 -32.59
C SER A 136 -20.08 5.11 -32.92
N LEU A 137 -19.42 5.75 -31.97
CA LEU A 137 -18.02 6.19 -32.06
C LEU A 137 -17.70 7.18 -33.20
N MET A 138 -18.69 7.73 -33.92
CA MET A 138 -18.49 8.47 -35.16
C MET A 138 -17.41 9.57 -35.08
N PHE A 139 -17.40 10.37 -34.02
CA PHE A 139 -16.45 11.45 -33.78
C PHE A 139 -15.53 11.19 -32.60
N ARG A 140 -15.48 9.97 -32.04
CA ARG A 140 -14.69 9.69 -30.83
C ARG A 140 -13.24 10.16 -30.99
N GLY A 141 -12.79 11.07 -30.13
CA GLY A 141 -11.44 11.61 -30.15
C GLY A 141 -11.20 12.73 -31.19
N CYS A 142 -12.23 13.23 -31.86
CA CYS A 142 -12.15 14.46 -32.64
C CYS A 142 -12.12 15.66 -31.69
N VAL A 143 -10.95 15.93 -31.11
CA VAL A 143 -10.76 16.95 -30.06
C VAL A 143 -11.20 18.34 -30.51
N ASP A 144 -10.93 18.71 -31.76
CA ASP A 144 -11.23 20.03 -32.31
C ASP A 144 -12.64 20.18 -32.89
N PHE A 145 -13.41 19.09 -32.99
CA PHE A 145 -14.70 19.10 -33.65
C PHE A 145 -15.74 19.90 -32.85
N ASN A 146 -16.27 20.96 -33.46
CA ASN A 146 -17.32 21.80 -32.87
C ASN A 146 -18.22 22.42 -33.96
N GLN A 147 -18.66 21.62 -34.93
CA GLN A 147 -19.49 22.06 -36.06
C GLN A 147 -20.96 21.70 -35.87
N PRO A 148 -21.90 22.54 -36.37
CA PRO A 148 -23.33 22.31 -36.21
C PRO A 148 -23.78 21.02 -36.91
N LEU A 149 -24.69 20.29 -36.24
CA LEU A 149 -25.27 19.02 -36.67
C LEU A 149 -26.81 19.01 -36.51
N ASP A 150 -27.42 20.17 -36.28
CA ASP A 150 -28.83 20.33 -35.93
C ASP A 150 -29.81 19.96 -37.05
N ASN A 151 -29.35 19.88 -38.32
CA ASN A 151 -30.18 19.48 -39.46
C ASN A 151 -30.14 17.97 -39.75
N TRP A 152 -29.38 17.18 -38.99
CA TRP A 152 -29.32 15.74 -39.19
C TRP A 152 -30.64 15.05 -38.83
N ASP A 153 -31.08 14.13 -39.68
CA ASP A 153 -32.22 13.24 -39.38
C ASP A 153 -31.73 12.00 -38.63
N THR A 154 -31.94 12.01 -37.32
CA THR A 154 -31.57 10.90 -36.42
C THR A 154 -32.70 9.93 -36.12
N SER A 155 -33.85 10.04 -36.80
CA SER A 155 -35.08 9.28 -36.51
C SER A 155 -34.97 7.76 -36.72
N ASN A 156 -33.90 7.28 -37.36
CA ASN A 156 -33.59 5.88 -37.59
C ASN A 156 -32.37 5.37 -36.81
N VAL A 157 -31.70 6.22 -36.03
CA VAL A 157 -30.51 5.87 -35.26
C VAL A 157 -30.91 5.04 -34.03
N ILE A 158 -30.32 3.86 -33.92
CA ILE A 158 -30.54 2.93 -32.80
C ILE A 158 -29.45 3.09 -31.73
N SER A 159 -28.22 3.40 -32.15
CA SER A 159 -27.08 3.59 -31.24
C SER A 159 -26.25 4.81 -31.61
N ALA A 160 -25.97 5.63 -30.60
CA ALA A 160 -25.03 6.75 -30.62
C ALA A 160 -23.93 6.57 -29.55
N ALA A 161 -23.67 5.31 -29.16
CA ALA A 161 -22.71 4.99 -28.11
C ALA A 161 -21.31 5.55 -28.43
N GLY A 162 -20.78 6.36 -27.53
CA GLY A 162 -19.47 7.00 -27.65
C GLY A 162 -19.33 7.95 -28.84
N MET A 163 -20.41 8.44 -29.43
CA MET A 163 -20.39 9.24 -30.66
C MET A 163 -19.44 10.45 -30.56
N PHE A 164 -19.47 11.19 -29.45
CA PHE A 164 -18.64 12.36 -29.19
C PHE A 164 -17.61 12.13 -28.07
N MET A 165 -17.34 10.88 -27.69
CA MET A 165 -16.39 10.59 -26.60
C MET A 165 -15.04 11.26 -26.86
N ASN A 166 -14.54 12.06 -25.92
CA ASN A 166 -13.30 12.85 -26.01
C ASN A 166 -13.30 13.96 -27.11
N CYS A 167 -14.48 14.41 -27.56
CA CYS A 167 -14.64 15.65 -28.33
C CYS A 167 -14.65 16.86 -27.39
N ARG A 168 -13.50 17.18 -26.80
CA ARG A 168 -13.38 18.17 -25.71
C ARG A 168 -14.00 19.53 -26.02
N ASN A 169 -13.92 19.97 -27.29
CA ASN A 169 -14.45 21.25 -27.75
C ASN A 169 -15.92 21.23 -28.20
N PHE A 170 -16.56 20.06 -28.29
CA PHE A 170 -17.92 19.95 -28.82
C PHE A 170 -18.94 20.59 -27.86
N ASN A 171 -19.66 21.60 -28.36
CA ASN A 171 -20.70 22.31 -27.61
C ASN A 171 -21.83 22.80 -28.53
N GLN A 172 -22.21 22.00 -29.53
CA GLN A 172 -23.22 22.37 -30.53
C GLN A 172 -24.62 21.92 -30.15
N ASN A 173 -25.61 22.74 -30.49
CA ASN A 173 -27.00 22.47 -30.17
C ASN A 173 -27.55 21.32 -31.02
N ILE A 174 -27.90 20.22 -30.37
CA ILE A 174 -28.48 19.01 -30.97
C ILE A 174 -29.85 18.68 -30.36
N ASN A 175 -30.48 19.64 -29.69
CA ASN A 175 -31.75 19.45 -29.00
C ASN A 175 -32.88 19.05 -29.97
N ASN A 176 -32.79 19.45 -31.24
CA ASN A 176 -33.81 19.14 -32.25
C ASN A 176 -33.70 17.72 -32.85
N TRP A 177 -32.71 16.92 -32.44
CA TRP A 177 -32.58 15.54 -32.90
C TRP A 177 -33.78 14.67 -32.49
N ASN A 178 -34.22 13.80 -33.38
CA ASN A 178 -35.25 12.81 -33.10
C ASN A 178 -34.59 11.52 -32.60
N VAL A 179 -34.49 11.38 -31.28
CA VAL A 179 -33.90 10.20 -30.63
C VAL A 179 -34.92 9.15 -30.20
N SER A 180 -36.16 9.19 -30.72
CA SER A 180 -37.24 8.29 -30.30
C SER A 180 -36.96 6.80 -30.54
N LYS A 181 -35.98 6.43 -31.37
CA LYS A 181 -35.53 5.03 -31.58
C LYS A 181 -34.19 4.71 -30.94
N LEU A 182 -33.55 5.66 -30.27
CA LEU A 182 -32.25 5.47 -29.65
C LEU A 182 -32.38 4.53 -28.45
N GLU A 183 -31.65 3.42 -28.48
CA GLU A 183 -31.59 2.46 -27.37
C GLU A 183 -30.32 2.65 -26.52
N TYR A 184 -29.22 3.05 -27.15
CA TYR A 184 -27.89 3.13 -26.53
C TYR A 184 -27.23 4.51 -26.70
N ALA A 185 -27.07 5.22 -25.57
CA ALA A 185 -26.37 6.50 -25.47
C ALA A 185 -25.13 6.43 -24.55
N ASN A 186 -24.62 5.21 -24.28
CA ASN A 186 -23.44 4.99 -23.45
C ASN A 186 -22.28 5.88 -23.90
N ASN A 187 -21.59 6.53 -22.97
CA ASN A 187 -20.37 7.32 -23.24
C ASN A 187 -20.54 8.43 -24.29
N MET A 188 -21.78 8.79 -24.70
CA MET A 188 -22.02 9.61 -25.89
C MET A 188 -21.27 10.94 -25.84
N PHE A 189 -21.21 11.59 -24.68
CA PHE A 189 -20.50 12.85 -24.44
C PHE A 189 -19.35 12.71 -23.43
N GLU A 190 -18.91 11.49 -23.11
CA GLU A 190 -17.81 11.30 -22.15
C GLU A 190 -16.59 12.15 -22.56
N GLU A 191 -16.00 12.91 -21.64
CA GLU A 191 -14.87 13.82 -21.87
C GLU A 191 -15.16 15.00 -22.83
N CYS A 192 -16.43 15.31 -23.10
CA CYS A 192 -16.82 16.56 -23.76
C CYS A 192 -16.84 17.71 -22.74
N TRP A 193 -15.66 18.20 -22.36
CA TRP A 193 -15.49 19.20 -21.29
C TRP A 193 -16.36 20.45 -21.46
N ASN A 194 -16.53 20.93 -22.70
CA ASN A 194 -17.27 22.14 -23.01
C ASN A 194 -18.77 21.93 -23.24
N PHE A 195 -19.26 20.70 -23.27
CA PHE A 195 -20.65 20.43 -23.63
C PHE A 195 -21.62 20.90 -22.55
N ASN A 196 -22.49 21.85 -22.91
CA ASN A 196 -23.52 22.39 -22.02
C ASN A 196 -24.76 22.87 -22.82
N GLN A 197 -25.23 22.04 -23.77
CA GLN A 197 -26.37 22.36 -24.63
C GLN A 197 -27.66 21.65 -24.17
N PRO A 198 -28.83 22.28 -24.36
CA PRO A 198 -30.10 21.70 -23.92
C PRO A 198 -30.40 20.40 -24.66
N LEU A 199 -31.03 19.45 -23.95
CA LEU A 199 -31.47 18.15 -24.48
C LEU A 199 -32.92 17.83 -24.05
N ASP A 200 -33.68 18.84 -23.64
CA ASP A 200 -35.03 18.71 -23.10
C ASP A 200 -36.08 18.29 -24.15
N LYS A 201 -35.79 18.39 -25.45
CA LYS A 201 -36.71 17.94 -26.51
C LYS A 201 -36.54 16.47 -26.89
N TRP A 202 -35.54 15.79 -26.34
CA TRP A 202 -35.27 14.40 -26.66
C TRP A 202 -36.36 13.46 -26.11
N ASP A 203 -36.92 12.62 -26.97
CA ASP A 203 -37.78 11.50 -26.55
C ASP A 203 -36.90 10.29 -26.19
N THR A 204 -36.58 10.16 -24.90
CA THR A 204 -35.73 9.09 -24.37
C THR A 204 -36.49 7.81 -24.03
N SER A 205 -37.77 7.68 -24.40
CA SER A 205 -38.65 6.58 -23.95
C SER A 205 -38.20 5.17 -24.37
N ASN A 206 -37.27 5.05 -25.31
CA ASN A 206 -36.66 3.80 -25.74
C ASN A 206 -35.21 3.60 -25.28
N VAL A 207 -34.61 4.57 -24.59
CA VAL A 207 -33.21 4.49 -24.14
C VAL A 207 -33.10 3.48 -22.99
N ILE A 208 -32.23 2.48 -23.17
CA ILE A 208 -31.96 1.41 -22.20
C ILE A 208 -30.72 1.74 -21.35
N SER A 209 -29.76 2.48 -21.91
CA SER A 209 -28.52 2.82 -21.22
C SER A 209 -27.99 4.21 -21.54
N THR A 210 -27.67 4.95 -20.47
CA THR A 210 -26.94 6.23 -20.45
C THR A 210 -25.65 6.12 -19.62
N ALA A 211 -25.13 4.91 -19.45
CA ALA A 211 -23.88 4.65 -18.74
C ALA A 211 -22.75 5.59 -19.22
N SER A 212 -22.13 6.33 -18.29
CA SER A 212 -21.08 7.32 -18.56
C SER A 212 -21.42 8.39 -19.60
N MET A 213 -22.69 8.64 -19.90
CA MET A 213 -23.09 9.51 -21.02
C MET A 213 -22.50 10.92 -20.92
N PHE A 214 -22.43 11.50 -19.72
CA PHE A 214 -21.84 12.83 -19.46
C PHE A 214 -20.58 12.76 -18.59
N LYS A 215 -19.94 11.59 -18.44
CA LYS A 215 -18.75 11.47 -17.61
C LYS A 215 -17.67 12.48 -18.04
N HIS A 216 -17.10 13.24 -17.09
CA HIS A 216 -16.16 14.34 -17.35
C HIS A 216 -16.71 15.51 -18.20
N CYS A 217 -18.03 15.67 -18.35
CA CYS A 217 -18.60 16.92 -18.88
C CYS A 217 -18.63 18.01 -17.80
N ILE A 218 -17.46 18.57 -17.48
CA ILE A 218 -17.26 19.49 -16.34
C ILE A 218 -18.21 20.70 -16.31
N ASN A 219 -18.67 21.15 -17.50
CA ASN A 219 -19.55 22.30 -17.67
C ASN A 219 -21.05 21.94 -17.82
N PHE A 220 -21.40 20.65 -17.90
CA PHE A 220 -22.77 20.24 -18.18
C PHE A 220 -23.70 20.54 -16.98
N ASN A 221 -24.71 21.37 -17.21
CA ASN A 221 -25.69 21.76 -16.20
C ASN A 221 -27.07 22.05 -16.82
N GLN A 222 -27.52 21.20 -17.74
CA GLN A 222 -28.77 21.38 -18.49
C GLN A 222 -29.92 20.56 -17.90
N ASN A 223 -31.12 21.11 -17.94
CA ASN A 223 -32.30 20.48 -17.37
C ASN A 223 -32.79 19.33 -18.27
N ILE A 224 -32.76 18.12 -17.71
CA ILE A 224 -33.22 16.86 -18.34
C ILE A 224 -34.26 16.15 -17.49
N ASN A 225 -34.90 16.87 -16.56
CA ASN A 225 -35.91 16.30 -15.65
C ASN A 225 -37.14 15.78 -16.40
N ASN A 226 -37.36 16.23 -17.64
CA ASN A 226 -38.49 15.82 -18.46
C ASN A 226 -38.23 14.58 -19.31
N TRP A 227 -37.01 14.02 -19.27
CA TRP A 227 -36.71 12.76 -19.96
C TRP A 227 -37.60 11.62 -19.44
N ASN A 228 -38.10 10.82 -20.38
CA ASN A 228 -38.76 9.57 -20.05
C ASN A 228 -37.68 8.48 -19.87
N VAL A 229 -37.38 8.14 -18.62
CA VAL A 229 -36.37 7.13 -18.26
C VAL A 229 -36.99 5.80 -17.82
N SER A 230 -38.28 5.58 -18.10
CA SER A 230 -39.00 4.39 -17.61
C SER A 230 -38.45 3.06 -18.16
N LYS A 231 -37.59 3.06 -19.19
CA LYS A 231 -36.90 1.87 -19.72
C LYS A 231 -35.41 1.83 -19.38
N LEU A 232 -34.87 2.86 -18.75
CA LEU A 232 -33.45 2.96 -18.44
C LEU A 232 -33.09 1.90 -17.39
N GLU A 233 -32.09 1.07 -17.68
CA GLU A 233 -31.57 0.06 -16.74
C GLU A 233 -30.19 0.45 -16.18
N TYR A 234 -29.38 1.14 -17.00
CA TYR A 234 -27.98 1.47 -16.71
C TYR A 234 -27.74 2.98 -16.74
N ALA A 235 -27.41 3.56 -15.59
CA ALA A 235 -27.02 4.96 -15.41
C ALA A 235 -25.70 5.10 -14.61
N ASN A 236 -24.88 4.03 -14.60
CA ASN A 236 -23.58 4.04 -13.93
C ASN A 236 -22.70 5.17 -14.48
N SER A 237 -22.01 5.89 -13.60
CA SER A 237 -21.13 7.01 -13.94
C SER A 237 -21.76 8.10 -14.83
N MET A 238 -23.10 8.18 -14.96
CA MET A 238 -23.75 9.05 -15.94
C MET A 238 -23.28 10.52 -15.83
N PHE A 239 -23.11 11.03 -14.61
CA PHE A 239 -22.62 12.38 -14.32
C PHE A 239 -21.28 12.38 -13.55
N GLU A 240 -20.52 11.28 -13.57
CA GLU A 240 -19.21 11.24 -12.90
C GLU A 240 -18.34 12.41 -13.39
N ASP A 241 -17.76 13.20 -12.47
CA ASP A 241 -16.96 14.39 -12.77
C ASP A 241 -17.68 15.53 -13.53
N CYS A 242 -19.01 15.57 -13.49
CA CYS A 242 -19.80 16.75 -13.89
C CYS A 242 -19.81 17.81 -12.78
N TYR A 243 -18.68 18.51 -12.60
CA TYR A 243 -18.48 19.44 -11.48
C TYR A 243 -19.60 20.48 -11.32
N SER A 244 -20.16 20.97 -12.43
CA SER A 244 -21.19 22.02 -12.45
C SER A 244 -22.63 21.50 -12.36
N PHE A 245 -22.86 20.18 -12.42
CA PHE A 245 -24.21 19.64 -12.57
C PHE A 245 -25.04 19.80 -11.29
N ASN A 246 -26.17 20.51 -11.40
CA ASN A 246 -27.09 20.73 -10.29
C ASN A 246 -28.53 20.94 -10.80
N GLN A 247 -29.04 20.00 -11.59
CA GLN A 247 -30.40 20.05 -12.17
C GLN A 247 -31.33 18.99 -11.57
N PRO A 248 -32.63 19.30 -11.45
CA PRO A 248 -33.58 18.38 -10.82
C PRO A 248 -33.78 17.11 -11.67
N LEU A 249 -33.98 15.97 -10.99
CA LEU A 249 -34.24 14.65 -11.59
C LEU A 249 -35.43 13.93 -10.92
N ASP A 250 -36.25 14.68 -10.20
CA ASP A 250 -37.33 14.18 -9.34
C ASP A 250 -38.55 13.64 -10.12
N LYS A 251 -38.66 13.95 -11.41
CA LYS A 251 -39.74 13.45 -12.29
C LYS A 251 -39.40 12.15 -13.02
N TRP A 252 -38.17 11.66 -12.87
CA TRP A 252 -37.74 10.42 -13.49
C TRP A 252 -38.47 9.21 -12.91
N ASP A 253 -39.03 8.37 -13.79
CA ASP A 253 -39.53 7.05 -13.41
C ASP A 253 -38.36 6.06 -13.34
N THR A 254 -37.78 5.93 -12.15
CA THR A 254 -36.59 5.09 -11.93
C THR A 254 -36.91 3.63 -11.64
N SER A 255 -38.16 3.16 -11.83
CA SER A 255 -38.57 1.83 -11.39
C SER A 255 -37.81 0.67 -12.05
N ASN A 256 -37.16 0.92 -13.19
CA ASN A 256 -36.37 -0.06 -13.93
C ASN A 256 -34.84 0.13 -13.80
N LEU A 257 -34.37 1.17 -13.10
CA LEU A 257 -32.93 1.38 -12.87
C LEU A 257 -32.36 0.27 -11.97
N LYS A 258 -31.27 -0.36 -12.44
CA LYS A 258 -30.56 -1.43 -11.72
C LYS A 258 -29.16 -1.00 -11.29
N TYR A 259 -28.46 -0.24 -12.15
CA TYR A 259 -27.04 0.09 -11.99
C TYR A 259 -26.84 1.60 -12.00
N ILE A 260 -26.49 2.17 -10.83
CA ILE A 260 -26.26 3.61 -10.64
C ILE A 260 -24.90 3.92 -10.00
N SER A 261 -24.00 2.94 -9.91
CA SER A 261 -22.69 3.13 -9.28
C SER A 261 -21.94 4.31 -9.90
N ASN A 262 -21.31 5.15 -9.07
CA ASN A 262 -20.60 6.37 -9.44
C ASN A 262 -21.45 7.48 -10.10
N MET A 263 -22.79 7.38 -10.13
CA MET A 263 -23.63 8.27 -10.95
C MET A 263 -23.41 9.77 -10.71
N PHE A 264 -23.18 10.21 -9.47
CA PHE A 264 -22.91 11.60 -9.10
C PHE A 264 -21.53 11.78 -8.45
N LYS A 265 -20.61 10.85 -8.69
CA LYS A 265 -19.26 10.93 -8.14
C LYS A 265 -18.57 12.20 -8.64
N PHE A 266 -17.91 12.94 -7.74
CA PHE A 266 -17.30 14.26 -8.00
C PHE A 266 -18.26 15.36 -8.52
N CYS A 267 -19.58 15.18 -8.44
CA CYS A 267 -20.53 16.26 -8.72
C CYS A 267 -20.55 17.28 -7.56
N TYR A 268 -19.54 18.15 -7.48
CA TYR A 268 -19.34 19.06 -6.34
C TYR A 268 -20.55 19.96 -6.04
N GLU A 269 -21.27 20.38 -7.08
CA GLU A 269 -22.41 21.30 -6.97
C GLU A 269 -23.77 20.61 -6.78
N PHE A 270 -23.85 19.28 -6.93
CA PHE A 270 -25.13 18.58 -6.98
C PHE A 270 -25.83 18.56 -5.62
N ASN A 271 -27.04 19.11 -5.56
CA ASN A 271 -27.87 19.12 -4.35
C ASN A 271 -29.37 19.15 -4.69
N GLN A 272 -29.85 18.20 -5.48
CA GLN A 272 -31.23 18.14 -5.99
C GLN A 272 -32.02 16.97 -5.40
N PRO A 273 -33.35 17.11 -5.20
CA PRO A 273 -34.15 16.10 -4.52
C PRO A 273 -34.24 14.81 -5.34
N LEU A 274 -33.95 13.67 -4.70
CA LEU A 274 -34.05 12.32 -5.28
C LEU A 274 -34.98 11.38 -4.50
N ASN A 275 -35.70 11.91 -3.51
CA ASN A 275 -36.55 11.11 -2.62
C ASN A 275 -37.80 10.54 -3.31
N THR A 276 -38.10 10.95 -4.54
CA THR A 276 -39.20 10.42 -5.38
C THR A 276 -38.80 9.17 -6.16
N TRP A 277 -37.50 8.87 -6.23
CA TRP A 277 -37.00 7.71 -6.97
C TRP A 277 -37.48 6.40 -6.35
N ASN A 278 -37.95 5.50 -7.21
CA ASN A 278 -38.14 4.10 -6.88
C ASN A 278 -36.80 3.38 -7.05
N THR A 279 -36.18 2.99 -5.94
CA THR A 279 -34.88 2.29 -5.91
C THR A 279 -34.98 0.79 -5.69
N SER A 280 -36.19 0.22 -5.73
CA SER A 280 -36.41 -1.20 -5.37
C SER A 280 -35.70 -2.21 -6.27
N GLN A 281 -35.27 -1.83 -7.47
CA GLN A 281 -34.51 -2.68 -8.39
C GLN A 281 -32.99 -2.46 -8.34
N ILE A 282 -32.52 -1.50 -7.55
CA ILE A 282 -31.09 -1.17 -7.47
C ILE A 282 -30.34 -2.25 -6.69
N ILE A 283 -29.24 -2.75 -7.28
CA ILE A 283 -28.42 -3.83 -6.72
C ILE A 283 -27.17 -3.27 -6.05
N GLU A 284 -26.57 -2.22 -6.63
CA GLU A 284 -25.33 -1.61 -6.15
C GLU A 284 -25.47 -0.10 -6.04
N MET A 285 -24.96 0.45 -4.95
CA MET A 285 -24.92 1.89 -4.67
C MET A 285 -23.48 2.36 -4.41
N ASP A 286 -22.52 1.76 -5.10
CA ASP A 286 -21.12 2.09 -4.88
C ASP A 286 -20.79 3.48 -5.42
N TYR A 287 -20.13 4.30 -4.61
CA TYR A 287 -19.62 5.64 -4.95
C TYR A 287 -20.66 6.64 -5.50
N VAL A 288 -21.97 6.40 -5.34
CA VAL A 288 -23.01 7.22 -6.00
C VAL A 288 -22.85 8.71 -5.70
N PHE A 289 -22.54 9.08 -4.44
CA PHE A 289 -22.33 10.45 -3.99
C PHE A 289 -20.90 10.71 -3.48
N ASP A 290 -19.93 9.88 -3.87
CA ASP A 290 -18.52 10.09 -3.51
C ASP A 290 -18.07 11.48 -4.00
N LYS A 291 -17.62 12.32 -3.07
CA LYS A 291 -17.23 13.72 -3.29
C LYS A 291 -18.33 14.61 -3.88
N ALA A 292 -19.61 14.26 -3.73
CA ALA A 292 -20.73 15.18 -3.98
C ALA A 292 -20.85 16.18 -2.81
N LYS A 293 -19.89 17.11 -2.72
CA LYS A 293 -19.63 17.93 -1.51
C LYS A 293 -20.83 18.69 -0.98
N LYS A 294 -21.73 19.18 -1.85
CA LYS A 294 -22.93 19.94 -1.47
C LYS A 294 -24.18 19.08 -1.28
N PHE A 295 -24.14 17.79 -1.58
CA PHE A 295 -25.33 16.94 -1.53
C PHE A 295 -25.84 16.76 -0.10
N ASN A 296 -27.07 17.20 0.17
CA ASN A 296 -27.71 17.08 1.49
C ASN A 296 -29.23 16.91 1.38
N GLN A 297 -29.69 16.09 0.43
CA GLN A 297 -31.12 15.88 0.17
C GLN A 297 -31.63 14.59 0.84
N PRO A 298 -32.89 14.56 1.31
CA PRO A 298 -33.43 13.40 2.01
C PRO A 298 -33.55 12.18 1.10
N LEU A 299 -33.18 11.00 1.63
CA LEU A 299 -33.23 9.71 0.93
C LEU A 299 -34.05 8.64 1.69
N TYR A 300 -34.87 9.05 2.65
CA TYR A 300 -35.58 8.14 3.55
C TYR A 300 -36.66 7.29 2.84
N LYS A 301 -37.05 7.61 1.60
CA LYS A 301 -37.99 6.80 0.80
C LYS A 301 -37.32 5.75 -0.07
N TRP A 302 -35.98 5.74 -0.16
CA TRP A 302 -35.28 4.72 -0.94
C TRP A 302 -35.47 3.33 -0.33
N ASP A 303 -35.90 2.38 -1.15
CA ASP A 303 -35.89 0.96 -0.82
C ASP A 303 -34.52 0.37 -1.18
N THR A 304 -33.77 -0.03 -0.16
CA THR A 304 -32.43 -0.63 -0.31
C THR A 304 -32.42 -2.15 -0.13
N SER A 305 -33.60 -2.80 -0.06
CA SER A 305 -33.71 -4.23 0.29
C SER A 305 -33.04 -5.20 -0.69
N ASN A 306 -32.73 -4.74 -1.91
CA ASN A 306 -32.01 -5.50 -2.92
C ASN A 306 -30.53 -5.10 -3.05
N VAL A 307 -30.09 -4.08 -2.31
CA VAL A 307 -28.72 -3.58 -2.39
C VAL A 307 -27.76 -4.54 -1.69
N VAL A 308 -26.70 -4.94 -2.40
CA VAL A 308 -25.63 -5.80 -1.88
C VAL A 308 -24.36 -5.04 -1.52
N SER A 309 -24.15 -3.86 -2.10
CA SER A 309 -22.97 -3.03 -1.86
C SER A 309 -23.31 -1.53 -1.78
N MET A 310 -22.71 -0.85 -0.79
CA MET A 310 -22.80 0.59 -0.53
C MET A 310 -21.40 1.19 -0.33
N GLN A 311 -20.40 0.64 -1.03
CA GLN A 311 -19.01 1.06 -0.88
C GLN A 311 -18.86 2.55 -1.21
N CYS A 312 -18.27 3.31 -0.29
CA CYS A 312 -17.97 4.72 -0.47
C CYS A 312 -19.16 5.59 -0.91
N LEU A 313 -20.40 5.17 -0.62
CA LEU A 313 -21.61 5.83 -1.12
C LEU A 313 -21.65 7.34 -0.81
N PHE A 314 -21.22 7.76 0.38
CA PHE A 314 -21.11 9.17 0.78
C PHE A 314 -19.67 9.57 1.15
N TYR A 315 -18.67 8.89 0.59
CA TYR A 315 -17.26 9.19 0.86
C TYR A 315 -16.96 10.65 0.51
N ASP A 316 -16.44 11.44 1.46
CA ASP A 316 -16.12 12.86 1.28
C ASP A 316 -17.33 13.73 0.83
N ALA A 317 -18.57 13.27 1.10
CA ALA A 317 -19.79 14.05 0.93
C ALA A 317 -19.98 15.00 2.13
N GLU A 318 -19.16 16.04 2.17
CA GLU A 318 -18.97 16.94 3.33
C GLU A 318 -20.27 17.54 3.90
N SER A 319 -21.27 17.82 3.05
CA SER A 319 -22.55 18.40 3.48
C SER A 319 -23.63 17.38 3.83
N PHE A 320 -23.44 16.09 3.54
CA PHE A 320 -24.49 15.09 3.66
C PHE A 320 -24.84 14.83 5.13
N ASN A 321 -26.02 15.27 5.55
CA ASN A 321 -26.49 15.12 6.92
C ASN A 321 -28.01 14.87 6.96
N GLN A 322 -28.43 13.71 6.43
CA GLN A 322 -29.82 13.25 6.42
C GLN A 322 -29.94 11.88 7.07
N THR A 323 -31.08 11.57 7.69
CA THR A 323 -31.30 10.25 8.31
C THR A 323 -31.40 9.14 7.27
N LEU A 324 -30.84 7.96 7.60
CA LEU A 324 -30.86 6.74 6.78
C LEU A 324 -31.55 5.56 7.49
N GLY A 325 -32.20 5.80 8.64
CA GLY A 325 -32.71 4.71 9.49
C GLY A 325 -33.82 3.86 8.88
N THR A 326 -34.47 4.32 7.82
CA THR A 326 -35.51 3.58 7.08
C THR A 326 -34.96 2.55 6.10
N TRP A 327 -33.64 2.56 5.84
CA TRP A 327 -33.00 1.68 4.88
C TRP A 327 -32.96 0.23 5.38
N LYS A 328 -33.19 -0.70 4.45
CA LYS A 328 -33.14 -2.15 4.67
C LYS A 328 -31.80 -2.67 4.16
N VAL A 329 -30.88 -3.00 5.07
CA VAL A 329 -29.49 -3.38 4.71
C VAL A 329 -29.18 -4.87 4.93
N ASN A 330 -30.20 -5.71 5.06
CA ASN A 330 -30.05 -7.14 5.35
C ASN A 330 -29.34 -7.96 4.26
N LYS A 331 -29.18 -7.42 3.04
CA LYS A 331 -28.39 -8.04 1.96
C LYS A 331 -27.04 -7.35 1.73
N VAL A 332 -26.73 -6.27 2.45
CA VAL A 332 -25.50 -5.50 2.24
C VAL A 332 -24.33 -6.28 2.80
N GLU A 333 -23.41 -6.64 1.92
CA GLU A 333 -22.18 -7.36 2.21
C GLU A 333 -20.98 -6.41 2.32
N ASN A 334 -21.01 -5.27 1.61
CA ASN A 334 -19.91 -4.30 1.57
C ASN A 334 -20.36 -2.87 1.93
N MET A 335 -19.71 -2.30 2.95
CA MET A 335 -19.94 -0.94 3.46
C MET A 335 -18.62 -0.19 3.73
N ILE A 336 -17.53 -0.57 3.03
CA ILE A 336 -16.24 0.12 3.13
C ILE A 336 -16.41 1.60 2.80
N GLY A 337 -15.88 2.49 3.66
CA GLY A 337 -15.80 3.92 3.41
C GLY A 337 -17.13 4.66 3.26
N MET A 338 -18.28 4.01 3.50
CA MET A 338 -19.61 4.55 3.18
C MET A 338 -19.83 5.98 3.70
N LEU A 339 -19.35 6.28 4.91
CA LEU A 339 -19.54 7.58 5.58
C LEU A 339 -18.22 8.33 5.83
N PHE A 340 -17.10 7.87 5.29
CA PHE A 340 -15.80 8.48 5.56
C PHE A 340 -15.76 9.94 5.11
N ARG A 341 -15.38 10.86 6.00
CA ARG A 341 -15.36 12.32 5.74
C ARG A 341 -16.70 12.91 5.29
N SER A 342 -17.82 12.22 5.52
CA SER A 342 -19.15 12.75 5.27
C SER A 342 -19.61 13.69 6.39
N GLY A 343 -20.61 14.53 6.11
CA GLY A 343 -21.25 15.40 7.11
C GLY A 343 -22.20 14.68 8.09
N PHE A 344 -22.34 13.35 8.00
CA PHE A 344 -23.45 12.62 8.60
C PHE A 344 -23.40 12.62 10.13
N GLN A 345 -24.52 12.99 10.78
CA GLN A 345 -24.61 13.05 12.25
C GLN A 345 -25.69 12.14 12.87
N TYR A 346 -26.53 11.47 12.07
CA TYR A 346 -27.68 10.69 12.56
C TYR A 346 -27.33 9.23 12.88
N TYR A 347 -26.22 8.99 13.59
CA TYR A 347 -25.73 7.65 13.89
C TYR A 347 -26.71 6.79 14.70
N ASP A 348 -27.50 7.39 15.60
CA ASP A 348 -28.56 6.70 16.35
C ASP A 348 -29.60 6.05 15.43
N SER A 349 -29.86 6.66 14.25
CA SER A 349 -30.83 6.11 13.29
C SER A 349 -30.39 4.77 12.68
N LEU A 350 -29.10 4.42 12.81
CA LEU A 350 -28.54 3.18 12.27
C LEU A 350 -28.70 1.98 13.20
N GLU A 351 -29.22 2.15 14.42
CA GLU A 351 -29.30 1.09 15.45
C GLU A 351 -30.09 -0.14 14.95
N ASN A 352 -31.20 0.13 14.25
CA ASN A 352 -32.14 -0.89 13.76
C ASN A 352 -31.69 -1.59 12.48
N TRP A 353 -30.54 -1.23 11.90
CA TRP A 353 -30.03 -1.88 10.69
C TRP A 353 -29.67 -3.34 10.96
N ASN A 354 -30.22 -4.26 10.15
CA ASN A 354 -29.79 -5.65 10.16
C ASN A 354 -28.54 -5.82 9.28
N ILE A 355 -27.37 -5.91 9.92
CA ILE A 355 -26.05 -6.02 9.28
C ILE A 355 -25.42 -7.41 9.46
N GLU A 356 -26.24 -8.47 9.62
CA GLU A 356 -25.73 -9.84 9.75
C GLU A 356 -24.93 -10.32 8.52
N SER A 357 -25.32 -9.86 7.33
CA SER A 357 -24.69 -10.21 6.05
C SER A 357 -23.38 -9.47 5.77
N LEU A 358 -22.99 -8.52 6.61
CA LEU A 358 -21.82 -7.67 6.37
C LEU A 358 -20.53 -8.49 6.37
N GLU A 359 -19.79 -8.41 5.25
CA GLU A 359 -18.51 -9.08 5.03
C GLU A 359 -17.34 -8.10 4.94
N TYR A 360 -17.59 -6.84 4.58
CA TYR A 360 -16.57 -5.79 4.43
C TYR A 360 -16.99 -4.49 5.11
N LEU A 361 -16.22 -4.08 6.12
CA LEU A 361 -16.34 -2.83 6.86
C LEU A 361 -14.92 -2.31 7.08
N GLY A 362 -14.60 -1.14 6.55
CA GLY A 362 -13.25 -0.55 6.55
C GLY A 362 -13.34 0.94 6.22
N ASP A 363 -12.28 1.70 6.48
CA ASP A 363 -12.19 3.14 6.21
C ASP A 363 -13.23 4.02 6.94
N TRP A 364 -13.48 3.73 8.23
CA TRP A 364 -14.34 4.55 9.10
C TRP A 364 -13.55 5.40 10.11
N SER A 365 -12.25 5.63 9.89
CA SER A 365 -11.36 6.27 10.86
C SER A 365 -11.79 7.69 11.28
N ASP A 366 -12.40 8.46 10.39
CA ASP A 366 -12.99 9.77 10.73
C ASP A 366 -14.21 9.64 11.66
N VAL A 367 -15.09 8.69 11.38
CA VAL A 367 -16.25 8.38 12.24
C VAL A 367 -15.78 7.90 13.62
N ILE A 368 -14.78 7.03 13.67
CA ILE A 368 -14.19 6.52 14.90
C ILE A 368 -13.56 7.66 15.73
N SER A 369 -12.80 8.55 15.10
CA SER A 369 -12.10 9.61 15.81
C SER A 369 -13.00 10.74 16.30
N LYS A 370 -14.09 11.05 15.57
CA LYS A 370 -14.94 12.22 15.86
C LYS A 370 -16.32 11.88 16.45
N ASN A 371 -16.87 10.71 16.12
CA ASN A 371 -18.29 10.40 16.33
C ASN A 371 -18.53 9.02 16.96
N ILE A 372 -17.51 8.35 17.49
CA ILE A 372 -17.68 7.02 18.10
C ILE A 372 -18.69 7.01 19.25
N ASP A 373 -18.80 8.11 20.00
CA ASP A 373 -19.76 8.26 21.11
C ASP A 373 -21.23 8.27 20.65
N LYS A 374 -21.47 8.52 19.37
CA LYS A 374 -22.82 8.53 18.77
C LYS A 374 -23.19 7.16 18.18
N LEU A 375 -22.29 6.19 18.19
CA LEU A 375 -22.57 4.85 17.70
C LEU A 375 -23.10 3.97 18.83
N SER A 376 -24.15 3.19 18.53
CA SER A 376 -24.60 2.12 19.43
C SER A 376 -23.50 1.10 19.70
N LEU A 377 -23.56 0.41 20.84
CA LEU A 377 -22.62 -0.68 21.20
C LEU A 377 -22.56 -1.79 20.13
N LYS A 378 -23.68 -2.06 19.44
CA LYS A 378 -23.74 -2.98 18.31
C LYS A 378 -22.79 -2.55 17.17
N TRP A 379 -22.81 -1.28 16.78
CA TRP A 379 -21.90 -0.76 15.76
C TRP A 379 -20.44 -0.75 16.23
N ILE A 380 -20.18 -0.42 17.48
CA ILE A 380 -18.83 -0.50 18.07
C ILE A 380 -18.29 -1.94 18.00
N LEU A 381 -19.11 -2.94 18.30
CA LEU A 381 -18.76 -4.36 18.17
C LEU A 381 -18.46 -4.76 16.72
N TYR A 382 -19.24 -4.28 15.75
CA TYR A 382 -18.95 -4.52 14.33
C TYR A 382 -17.66 -3.84 13.90
N LEU A 383 -17.40 -2.59 14.31
CA LEU A 383 -16.12 -1.95 14.03
C LEU A 383 -14.95 -2.75 14.63
N TYR A 384 -15.06 -3.20 15.88
CA TYR A 384 -14.04 -4.04 16.53
C TYR A 384 -13.83 -5.38 15.81
N ALA A 385 -14.90 -6.00 15.29
CA ALA A 385 -14.80 -7.27 14.59
C ALA A 385 -13.99 -7.18 13.27
N PHE A 386 -13.84 -5.98 12.73
CA PHE A 386 -13.12 -5.72 11.47
C PHE A 386 -11.80 -4.96 11.68
N ASP A 387 -11.70 -4.13 12.73
CA ASP A 387 -10.51 -3.40 13.16
C ASP A 387 -10.33 -3.55 14.68
N ASN A 388 -9.69 -4.65 15.10
CA ASN A 388 -9.48 -4.98 16.52
C ASN A 388 -8.22 -4.36 17.13
N GLU A 389 -7.48 -3.54 16.38
CA GLU A 389 -6.24 -2.89 16.84
C GLU A 389 -6.45 -1.41 17.18
N ASN A 390 -7.60 -0.85 16.80
CA ASN A 390 -7.93 0.55 17.03
C ASN A 390 -8.15 0.86 18.53
N LYS A 391 -7.25 1.67 19.10
CA LYS A 391 -7.27 2.04 20.53
C LYS A 391 -8.57 2.70 20.99
N ILE A 392 -9.22 3.50 20.13
CA ILE A 392 -10.47 4.20 20.47
C ILE A 392 -11.62 3.19 20.58
N ILE A 393 -11.69 2.26 19.63
CA ILE A 393 -12.67 1.16 19.65
C ILE A 393 -12.43 0.28 20.89
N ILE A 394 -11.19 -0.15 21.12
CA ILE A 394 -10.82 -0.99 22.26
C ILE A 394 -11.25 -0.34 23.58
N LYS A 395 -10.98 0.95 23.79
CA LYS A 395 -11.42 1.64 25.00
C LYS A 395 -12.94 1.60 25.20
N LYS A 396 -13.72 1.79 24.13
CA LYS A 396 -15.18 1.68 24.20
C LYS A 396 -15.66 0.28 24.50
N ILE A 397 -14.94 -0.72 23.99
CA ILE A 397 -15.18 -2.13 24.29
C ILE A 397 -14.95 -2.41 25.77
N GLU A 398 -13.83 -1.93 26.32
CA GLU A 398 -13.44 -2.06 27.74
C GLU A 398 -14.50 -1.48 28.67
N ASP A 399 -14.93 -0.24 28.39
CA ASP A 399 -15.91 0.48 29.20
C ASP A 399 -17.28 -0.26 29.26
N ASN A 400 -17.59 -1.14 28.30
CA ASN A 400 -18.91 -1.75 28.12
C ASN A 400 -18.87 -3.28 27.92
N ILE A 401 -17.80 -3.95 28.36
CA ILE A 401 -17.47 -5.33 27.96
C ILE A 401 -18.59 -6.35 28.21
N LYS A 402 -19.30 -6.26 29.34
CA LYS A 402 -20.39 -7.19 29.70
C LYS A 402 -21.59 -7.06 28.76
N GLU A 403 -21.97 -5.83 28.43
CA GLU A 403 -23.11 -5.56 27.54
C GLU A 403 -22.77 -5.92 26.10
N ILE A 404 -21.55 -5.62 25.66
CA ILE A 404 -21.06 -6.01 24.34
C ILE A 404 -21.00 -7.54 24.19
N HIS A 405 -20.58 -8.27 25.21
CA HIS A 405 -20.60 -9.75 25.20
C HIS A 405 -22.02 -10.30 25.05
N LYS A 406 -23.01 -9.70 25.72
CA LYS A 406 -24.42 -10.06 25.58
C LYS A 406 -24.91 -9.83 24.15
N ILE A 407 -24.66 -8.64 23.59
CA ILE A 407 -25.01 -8.30 22.20
C ILE A 407 -24.34 -9.28 21.22
N ALA A 408 -23.04 -9.53 21.39
CA ALA A 408 -22.28 -10.44 20.53
C ALA A 408 -22.81 -11.89 20.58
N SER A 409 -23.44 -12.30 21.68
CA SER A 409 -24.00 -13.63 21.84
C SER A 409 -25.28 -13.86 21.01
N GLU A 410 -25.96 -12.79 20.62
CA GLU A 410 -27.20 -12.84 19.83
C GLU A 410 -26.93 -12.77 18.31
N ILE A 411 -25.77 -12.25 17.89
CA ILE A 411 -25.41 -12.01 16.48
C ILE A 411 -24.73 -13.23 15.85
N LYS A 412 -25.24 -13.73 14.71
CA LYS A 412 -24.68 -14.95 14.07
C LYS A 412 -23.50 -14.71 13.12
N ASN A 413 -23.18 -13.46 12.80
CA ASN A 413 -22.10 -13.11 11.87
C ASN A 413 -20.75 -13.73 12.32
N LYS A 414 -20.03 -14.37 11.39
CA LYS A 414 -18.80 -15.13 11.69
C LYS A 414 -17.67 -14.25 12.25
N LYS A 415 -17.53 -13.02 11.76
CA LYS A 415 -16.50 -12.07 12.24
C LYS A 415 -16.82 -11.61 13.66
N VAL A 416 -18.08 -11.29 13.94
CA VAL A 416 -18.54 -10.96 15.29
C VAL A 416 -18.35 -12.13 16.26
N GLN A 417 -18.66 -13.37 15.84
CA GLN A 417 -18.40 -14.56 16.66
C GLN A 417 -16.91 -14.79 16.92
N SER A 418 -16.05 -14.47 15.96
CA SER A 418 -14.59 -14.50 16.17
C SER A 418 -14.14 -13.41 17.14
N ALA A 419 -14.68 -12.20 17.02
CA ALA A 419 -14.39 -11.08 17.90
C ALA A 419 -14.83 -11.37 19.34
N LYS A 420 -16.03 -11.95 19.51
CA LYS A 420 -16.54 -12.38 20.81
C LYS A 420 -15.55 -13.30 21.54
N ARG A 421 -15.02 -14.32 20.86
CA ARG A 421 -14.04 -15.26 21.46
C ARG A 421 -12.77 -14.54 21.90
N LYS A 422 -12.29 -13.58 21.11
CA LYS A 422 -11.15 -12.73 21.50
C LYS A 422 -11.46 -11.94 22.77
N LEU A 423 -12.64 -11.33 22.85
CA LEU A 423 -13.06 -10.57 24.03
C LEU A 423 -13.17 -11.45 25.28
N GLU A 424 -13.74 -12.65 25.16
CA GLU A 424 -13.81 -13.63 26.25
C GLU A 424 -12.42 -14.00 26.80
N ASN A 425 -11.42 -14.03 25.92
CA ASN A 425 -10.03 -14.29 26.30
C ASN A 425 -9.36 -13.07 26.96
N PHE A 426 -9.44 -11.89 26.33
CA PHE A 426 -8.76 -10.68 26.82
C PHE A 426 -9.35 -10.16 28.14
N TYR A 427 -10.67 -10.25 28.30
CA TYR A 427 -11.41 -9.72 29.45
C TYR A 427 -12.01 -10.84 30.29
N PHE A 428 -11.32 -11.98 30.36
CA PHE A 428 -11.79 -13.17 31.08
C PHE A 428 -12.22 -12.85 32.51
N ASN A 429 -11.43 -12.08 33.27
CA ASN A 429 -11.75 -11.77 34.66
C ASN A 429 -13.09 -11.05 34.83
N ASP A 430 -13.44 -10.18 33.86
CA ASP A 430 -14.70 -9.44 33.85
C ASP A 430 -15.86 -10.27 33.32
N LEU A 431 -15.57 -11.28 32.50
CA LEU A 431 -16.55 -12.13 31.82
C LEU A 431 -16.73 -13.53 32.43
N LYS A 432 -15.88 -13.95 33.38
CA LYS A 432 -15.85 -15.30 33.96
C LYS A 432 -17.19 -15.79 34.51
N GLU A 433 -18.01 -14.86 35.03
CA GLU A 433 -19.37 -15.14 35.54
C GLU A 433 -20.33 -15.55 34.43
N PHE A 434 -20.14 -15.04 33.20
CA PHE A 434 -20.91 -15.41 32.01
C PHE A 434 -20.39 -16.68 31.33
N LEU A 435 -19.18 -17.13 31.67
CA LEU A 435 -18.49 -18.27 31.06
C LEU A 435 -18.69 -19.60 31.81
N ASN A 436 -19.39 -19.60 32.96
CA ASN A 436 -19.65 -20.79 33.80
C ASN A 436 -18.38 -21.61 34.10
N TYR A 437 -17.32 -20.95 34.56
CA TYR A 437 -16.00 -21.56 34.81
C TYR A 437 -15.84 -22.02 36.27
N GLN A 438 -15.43 -23.27 36.49
CA GLN A 438 -15.23 -23.85 37.83
C GLN A 438 -13.77 -24.32 37.99
N LEU A 439 -13.06 -23.77 38.99
CA LEU A 439 -11.73 -24.22 39.41
C LEU A 439 -11.85 -25.16 40.61
N PHE A 440 -10.96 -26.14 40.70
CA PHE A 440 -10.91 -27.09 41.82
C PHE A 440 -9.59 -26.99 42.57
N ASP A 441 -9.63 -27.28 43.87
CA ASP A 441 -8.48 -27.14 44.77
C ASP A 441 -7.63 -28.43 44.84
N THR A 442 -8.20 -29.58 44.45
CA THR A 442 -7.49 -30.87 44.44
C THR A 442 -7.55 -31.56 43.08
N ILE A 443 -6.58 -32.45 42.83
CA ILE A 443 -6.51 -33.17 41.56
C ILE A 443 -7.63 -34.19 41.41
N GLU A 444 -8.09 -34.78 42.52
CA GLU A 444 -9.21 -35.72 42.57
C GLU A 444 -10.51 -35.09 42.07
N GLN A 445 -10.76 -33.83 42.43
CA GLN A 445 -11.92 -33.09 41.97
C GLN A 445 -11.89 -32.88 40.45
N TYR A 446 -10.72 -32.64 39.86
CA TYR A 446 -10.57 -32.59 38.41
C TYR A 446 -10.80 -33.96 37.76
N GLU A 447 -10.27 -35.05 38.34
CA GLU A 447 -10.45 -36.41 37.85
C GLU A 447 -11.94 -36.82 37.77
N GLU A 448 -12.72 -36.45 38.81
CA GLU A 448 -14.17 -36.69 38.89
C GLU A 448 -14.99 -35.86 37.90
N ASN A 449 -14.66 -34.57 37.74
CA ASN A 449 -15.52 -33.60 37.03
C ASN A 449 -15.20 -33.45 35.55
N ILE A 450 -13.97 -33.70 35.11
CA ILE A 450 -13.61 -33.63 33.69
C ILE A 450 -14.47 -34.64 32.92
N LYS A 451 -15.00 -34.27 31.75
CA LYS A 451 -15.70 -35.21 30.85
C LYS A 451 -15.25 -34.95 29.42
N LEU A 452 -14.68 -35.97 28.78
CA LEU A 452 -14.24 -35.89 27.39
C LEU A 452 -15.34 -36.48 26.49
N SER A 453 -15.77 -35.74 25.47
CA SER A 453 -16.69 -36.29 24.48
C SER A 453 -15.94 -37.26 23.55
N LYS A 454 -16.68 -38.13 22.84
CA LYS A 454 -16.09 -39.01 21.79
C LYS A 454 -15.30 -38.22 20.73
N LYS A 455 -15.74 -37.00 20.42
CA LYS A 455 -15.05 -36.12 19.46
C LYS A 455 -13.73 -35.61 20.04
N ASP A 456 -13.68 -35.34 21.34
CA ASP A 456 -12.49 -34.83 22.01
C ASP A 456 -11.47 -35.93 22.23
N GLU A 457 -11.88 -37.13 22.64
CA GLU A 457 -10.98 -38.28 22.72
C GLU A 457 -10.29 -38.59 21.39
N LYS A 458 -11.01 -38.44 20.27
CA LYS A 458 -10.41 -38.59 18.93
C LYS A 458 -9.31 -37.56 18.65
N LYS A 459 -9.43 -36.32 19.17
CA LYS A 459 -8.41 -35.28 18.97
C LYS A 459 -7.12 -35.59 19.73
N VAL A 460 -7.23 -36.14 20.94
CA VAL A 460 -6.11 -36.44 21.85
C VAL A 460 -5.78 -37.93 21.95
N SER A 461 -6.14 -38.71 20.93
CA SER A 461 -5.98 -40.17 20.92
C SER A 461 -4.52 -40.64 20.94
N TYR A 462 -3.58 -39.74 20.64
CA TYR A 462 -2.14 -39.99 20.64
C TYR A 462 -1.52 -39.99 22.04
N ILE A 463 -2.33 -39.78 23.08
CA ILE A 463 -1.94 -39.83 24.49
C ILE A 463 -2.48 -41.15 25.05
N GLU A 464 -1.65 -42.20 25.06
CA GLU A 464 -2.10 -43.57 25.40
C GLU A 464 -1.69 -44.01 26.81
N ASN A 465 -0.52 -43.56 27.30
CA ASN A 465 -0.01 -43.87 28.64
C ASN A 465 0.24 -42.56 29.42
N CYS A 466 0.15 -42.61 30.76
CA CYS A 466 0.44 -41.48 31.63
C CYS A 466 1.36 -41.91 32.77
N ASN A 467 2.51 -41.25 32.87
CA ASN A 467 3.49 -41.44 33.95
C ASN A 467 3.72 -40.10 34.68
N VAL A 468 2.70 -39.23 34.70
CA VAL A 468 2.78 -37.92 35.35
C VAL A 468 2.30 -38.09 36.78
N LEU A 469 3.14 -37.71 37.73
CA LEU A 469 2.84 -37.84 39.15
C LEU A 469 2.02 -36.64 39.63
N ILE A 470 1.18 -36.86 40.64
CA ILE A 470 0.58 -35.74 41.38
C ILE A 470 1.67 -35.04 42.23
N LYS A 471 1.41 -33.82 42.71
CA LYS A 471 2.42 -32.94 43.33
C LYS A 471 3.25 -33.56 44.47
N ASP A 472 2.64 -34.43 45.28
CA ASP A 472 3.32 -35.09 46.41
C ASP A 472 4.07 -36.38 46.03
N LYS A 473 4.06 -36.74 44.74
CA LYS A 473 4.70 -37.93 44.15
C LYS A 473 4.13 -39.27 44.66
N SER A 474 2.93 -39.29 45.22
CA SER A 474 2.33 -40.51 45.79
C SER A 474 1.76 -41.48 44.75
N ARG A 475 1.30 -40.98 43.58
CA ARG A 475 0.72 -41.77 42.49
C ARG A 475 0.75 -41.03 41.15
N ASP A 476 0.47 -41.75 40.07
CA ASP A 476 0.16 -41.17 38.76
C ASP A 476 -1.22 -40.50 38.76
N VAL A 477 -1.34 -39.40 38.01
CA VAL A 477 -2.62 -38.73 37.72
C VAL A 477 -3.40 -39.52 36.66
N ASP A 478 -4.72 -39.47 36.71
CA ASP A 478 -5.55 -40.04 35.64
C ASP A 478 -5.21 -39.40 34.28
N ILE A 479 -4.92 -40.25 33.28
CA ILE A 479 -4.62 -39.84 31.90
C ILE A 479 -5.66 -38.91 31.28
N LYS A 480 -6.92 -39.00 31.74
CA LYS A 480 -8.02 -38.13 31.32
C LYS A 480 -7.75 -36.66 31.65
N VAL A 481 -7.07 -36.37 32.76
CA VAL A 481 -6.63 -35.01 33.12
C VAL A 481 -5.59 -34.51 32.13
N ILE A 482 -4.60 -35.34 31.79
CA ILE A 482 -3.58 -35.00 30.79
C ILE A 482 -4.20 -34.76 29.40
N LYS A 483 -5.13 -35.63 28.99
CA LYS A 483 -5.90 -35.48 27.74
C LYS A 483 -6.69 -34.18 27.72
N TYR A 484 -7.28 -33.80 28.85
CA TYR A 484 -8.00 -32.53 28.99
C TYR A 484 -7.07 -31.32 28.87
N ILE A 485 -5.90 -31.34 29.52
CA ILE A 485 -4.88 -30.28 29.38
C ILE A 485 -4.54 -30.08 27.89
N TYR A 486 -4.18 -31.15 27.18
CA TYR A 486 -3.81 -31.06 25.76
C TYR A 486 -4.98 -30.65 24.86
N LEU A 487 -6.20 -31.09 25.17
CA LEU A 487 -7.41 -30.67 24.46
C LEU A 487 -7.63 -29.15 24.62
N LYS A 488 -7.48 -28.62 25.84
CA LYS A 488 -7.66 -27.20 26.10
C LYS A 488 -6.63 -26.35 25.37
N TYR A 489 -5.38 -26.80 25.26
CA TYR A 489 -4.40 -26.15 24.38
C TYR A 489 -4.74 -26.26 22.88
N LEU A 490 -5.37 -27.35 22.43
CA LEU A 490 -5.90 -27.46 21.05
C LEU A 490 -7.07 -26.51 20.78
N GLU A 491 -7.89 -26.20 21.78
CA GLU A 491 -9.02 -25.27 21.67
C GLU A 491 -8.54 -23.81 21.60
N LEU A 492 -7.40 -23.50 22.23
CA LEU A 492 -6.75 -22.20 22.25
C LEU A 492 -5.94 -21.82 21.02
N LYS A 493 -5.98 -22.63 19.96
CA LYS A 493 -5.11 -22.56 18.77
C LYS A 493 -5.05 -21.20 18.04
N ARG A 494 -5.71 -20.14 18.51
CA ARG A 494 -5.82 -18.85 17.83
C ARG A 494 -5.59 -17.60 18.68
N ASP A 495 -5.65 -17.64 20.02
CA ASP A 495 -5.39 -16.47 20.87
C ASP A 495 -4.89 -16.96 22.25
N ILE A 496 -3.61 -16.78 22.55
CA ILE A 496 -2.99 -17.28 23.79
C ILE A 496 -2.83 -16.14 24.78
N TYR A 497 -3.76 -16.03 25.72
CA TYR A 497 -3.56 -15.33 26.99
C TYR A 497 -4.26 -16.13 28.09
N TYR A 498 -3.45 -16.64 29.03
CA TYR A 498 -3.74 -17.36 30.28
C TYR A 498 -4.89 -18.38 30.34
N LEU A 499 -4.53 -19.59 30.77
CA LEU A 499 -5.46 -20.61 31.25
C LEU A 499 -5.26 -20.82 32.72
N LEU A 500 -5.92 -19.99 33.53
CA LEU A 500 -5.88 -20.12 34.98
C LEU A 500 -6.25 -21.54 35.44
N GLU A 501 -7.12 -22.26 34.73
CA GLU A 501 -7.44 -23.67 35.00
C GLU A 501 -6.34 -24.64 34.61
N ILE A 502 -5.67 -24.45 33.47
CA ILE A 502 -4.58 -25.38 33.14
C ILE A 502 -3.43 -25.17 34.11
N ASP A 503 -3.09 -23.93 34.43
CA ASP A 503 -2.07 -23.64 35.42
C ASP A 503 -2.49 -24.16 36.81
N SER A 504 -3.75 -24.05 37.22
CA SER A 504 -4.22 -24.63 38.48
C SER A 504 -4.09 -26.15 38.49
N ILE A 505 -4.44 -26.84 37.40
CA ILE A 505 -4.26 -28.29 37.27
C ILE A 505 -2.77 -28.66 37.31
N ILE A 506 -1.92 -28.01 36.52
CA ILE A 506 -0.48 -28.31 36.45
C ILE A 506 0.21 -28.03 37.78
N ASN A 507 -0.22 -27.00 38.52
CA ASN A 507 0.29 -26.69 39.86
C ASN A 507 -0.05 -27.76 40.92
N LEU A 508 -0.98 -28.68 40.61
CA LEU A 508 -1.32 -29.86 41.41
C LEU A 508 -0.58 -31.14 40.93
N LEU A 509 0.23 -31.04 39.87
CA LEU A 509 1.08 -32.11 39.36
C LEU A 509 2.54 -31.91 39.81
N ASP A 510 3.31 -33.00 39.80
CA ASP A 510 4.76 -32.91 39.93
C ASP A 510 5.38 -32.37 38.63
N ARG A 511 6.13 -31.28 38.77
CA ARG A 511 6.66 -30.53 37.62
C ARG A 511 7.65 -31.34 36.78
N GLU A 512 8.49 -32.16 37.42
CA GLU A 512 9.55 -32.90 36.75
C GLU A 512 8.99 -34.05 35.89
N SER A 513 8.06 -34.82 36.45
CA SER A 513 7.36 -35.89 35.71
C SER A 513 6.49 -35.32 34.59
N PHE A 514 5.79 -34.21 34.81
CA PHE A 514 5.00 -33.54 33.78
C PHE A 514 5.85 -33.02 32.61
N LEU A 515 7.00 -32.39 32.90
CA LEU A 515 7.90 -31.89 31.87
C LEU A 515 8.53 -33.02 31.05
N THR A 516 8.97 -34.09 31.72
CA THR A 516 9.52 -35.28 31.07
C THR A 516 8.48 -35.91 30.14
N PHE A 517 7.24 -36.03 30.62
CA PHE A 517 6.13 -36.50 29.81
C PHE A 517 5.87 -35.60 28.59
N ALA A 518 5.77 -34.28 28.79
CA ALA A 518 5.52 -33.33 27.69
C ALA A 518 6.61 -33.37 26.62
N LYS A 519 7.89 -33.47 27.05
CA LYS A 519 9.05 -33.66 26.17
C LYS A 519 8.91 -34.92 25.32
N ASN A 520 8.63 -36.07 25.95
CA ASN A 520 8.54 -37.35 25.26
C ASN A 520 7.38 -37.37 24.26
N ILE A 521 6.19 -36.88 24.65
CA ILE A 521 5.05 -36.78 23.73
C ILE A 521 5.37 -35.89 22.53
N TYR A 522 6.08 -34.78 22.71
CA TYR A 522 6.50 -33.95 21.58
C TYR A 522 7.51 -34.67 20.67
N ILE A 523 8.52 -35.33 21.25
CA ILE A 523 9.54 -36.06 20.49
C ILE A 523 8.91 -37.21 19.68
N GLU A 524 7.97 -37.94 20.27
CA GLU A 524 7.33 -39.09 19.64
C GLU A 524 6.30 -38.69 18.57
N THR A 525 5.50 -37.65 18.83
CA THR A 525 4.35 -37.32 17.99
C THR A 525 4.54 -36.13 17.07
N HIS A 526 5.42 -35.20 17.48
CA HIS A 526 5.61 -33.89 16.85
C HIS A 526 4.33 -33.09 16.60
N LYS A 527 3.29 -33.30 17.42
CA LYS A 527 2.03 -32.57 17.28
C LYS A 527 2.14 -31.16 17.85
N GLU A 528 1.46 -30.22 17.21
CA GLU A 528 1.43 -28.80 17.62
C GLU A 528 1.05 -28.62 19.10
N ALA A 529 -0.01 -29.28 19.57
CA ALA A 529 -0.41 -29.17 20.98
C ALA A 529 0.70 -29.63 21.95
N ALA A 530 1.43 -30.69 21.60
CA ALA A 530 2.56 -31.15 22.40
C ALA A 530 3.71 -30.14 22.41
N ALA A 531 3.98 -29.49 21.28
CA ALA A 531 4.97 -28.42 21.19
C ALA A 531 4.58 -27.21 22.05
N VAL A 532 3.29 -26.82 22.05
CA VAL A 532 2.79 -25.72 22.91
C VAL A 532 2.96 -26.07 24.38
N VAL A 533 2.50 -27.26 24.83
CA VAL A 533 2.67 -27.68 26.23
C VAL A 533 4.15 -27.71 26.64
N TYR A 534 5.00 -28.35 25.83
CA TYR A 534 6.41 -28.48 26.17
C TYR A 534 7.15 -27.14 26.20
N SER A 535 6.87 -26.24 25.24
CA SER A 535 7.51 -24.91 25.18
C SER A 535 7.14 -24.00 26.36
N LEU A 536 5.89 -24.01 26.80
CA LEU A 536 5.41 -23.15 27.90
C LEU A 536 6.12 -23.45 29.23
N TYR A 537 6.39 -24.72 29.52
CA TYR A 537 6.94 -25.13 30.82
C TYR A 537 8.42 -25.54 30.76
N GLY A 538 8.93 -25.98 29.59
CA GLY A 538 10.27 -26.53 29.41
C GLY A 538 11.39 -25.52 29.14
N GLY A 539 11.07 -24.23 29.02
CA GLY A 539 12.06 -23.16 28.87
C GLY A 539 12.91 -23.25 27.60
N ASP A 540 14.15 -22.75 27.65
CA ASP A 540 15.02 -22.62 26.48
C ASP A 540 15.41 -23.97 25.85
N GLU A 541 15.45 -25.05 26.65
CA GLU A 541 15.70 -26.40 26.13
C GLU A 541 14.56 -26.86 25.21
N ALA A 542 13.30 -26.63 25.62
CA ALA A 542 12.14 -26.94 24.79
C ALA A 542 12.13 -26.10 23.51
N LEU A 543 12.45 -24.81 23.60
CA LEU A 543 12.56 -23.94 22.42
C LEU A 543 13.63 -24.43 21.44
N ARG A 544 14.80 -24.88 21.92
CA ARG A 544 15.87 -25.44 21.07
C ARG A 544 15.40 -26.67 20.31
N GLU A 545 14.75 -27.62 20.99
CA GLU A 545 14.26 -28.85 20.36
C GLU A 545 13.12 -28.59 19.37
N ILE A 546 12.20 -27.68 19.70
CA ILE A 546 11.10 -27.33 18.80
C ILE A 546 11.60 -26.57 17.57
N TYR A 547 12.53 -25.62 17.76
CA TYR A 547 13.08 -24.81 16.67
C TYR A 547 13.80 -25.63 15.60
N LYS A 548 14.41 -26.77 15.95
CA LYS A 548 15.04 -27.68 14.97
C LYS A 548 14.05 -28.15 13.89
N LYS A 549 12.76 -28.26 14.22
CA LYS A 549 11.72 -28.76 13.31
C LYS A 549 10.80 -27.66 12.78
N GLU A 550 10.38 -26.74 13.65
CA GLU A 550 9.41 -25.69 13.35
C GLU A 550 10.04 -24.37 12.92
N LYS A 551 11.31 -24.40 12.48
CA LYS A 551 12.02 -23.21 12.00
C LYS A 551 11.21 -22.50 10.92
N ASP A 552 11.08 -21.18 11.05
CA ASP A 552 10.39 -20.32 10.07
C ASP A 552 8.91 -20.68 9.83
N SER A 553 8.13 -20.95 10.90
CA SER A 553 6.68 -21.17 10.85
C SER A 553 5.88 -20.13 11.67
N ASN A 554 4.67 -19.78 11.20
CA ASN A 554 3.73 -18.93 11.96
C ASN A 554 3.36 -19.59 13.31
N PHE A 555 3.35 -20.93 13.36
CA PHE A 555 3.14 -21.69 14.58
C PHE A 555 4.25 -21.45 15.62
N PHE A 556 5.52 -21.37 15.19
CA PHE A 556 6.61 -21.09 16.11
C PHE A 556 6.59 -19.64 16.65
N LEU A 557 6.10 -18.66 15.87
CA LEU A 557 5.87 -17.30 16.39
C LEU A 557 4.80 -17.28 17.49
N ILE A 558 3.74 -18.08 17.35
CA ILE A 558 2.74 -18.25 18.39
C ILE A 558 3.39 -18.80 19.67
N ILE A 559 4.27 -19.80 19.55
CA ILE A 559 5.05 -20.32 20.69
C ILE A 559 5.89 -19.20 21.33
N LEU A 560 6.68 -18.45 20.54
CA LEU A 560 7.53 -17.37 21.05
C LEU A 560 6.73 -16.25 21.73
N SER A 561 5.50 -15.99 21.28
CA SER A 561 4.62 -15.01 21.92
C SER A 561 4.09 -15.45 23.30
N SER A 562 4.15 -16.74 23.60
CA SER A 562 3.48 -17.35 24.76
C SER A 562 4.43 -17.81 25.87
N VAL A 563 5.71 -17.99 25.56
CA VAL A 563 6.72 -18.46 26.52
C VAL A 563 7.28 -17.33 27.39
N LYS A 564 7.87 -17.69 28.53
CA LYS A 564 8.63 -16.74 29.36
C LYS A 564 9.74 -16.09 28.52
N ARG A 565 9.85 -14.77 28.62
CA ARG A 565 10.86 -14.01 27.89
C ARG A 565 12.24 -14.23 28.50
N THR A 566 13.04 -15.02 27.79
CA THR A 566 14.47 -15.21 28.02
C THR A 566 15.25 -14.53 26.89
N GLU A 567 16.52 -14.22 27.14
CA GLU A 567 17.41 -13.69 26.10
C GLU A 567 17.44 -14.59 24.85
N TYR A 568 17.43 -15.91 25.05
CA TYR A 568 17.38 -16.90 23.98
C TYR A 568 16.09 -16.82 23.15
N SER A 569 14.93 -16.69 23.80
CA SER A 569 13.64 -16.54 23.10
C SER A 569 13.57 -15.27 22.25
N ILE A 570 14.09 -14.15 22.77
CA ILE A 570 14.14 -12.86 22.06
C ILE A 570 15.10 -12.96 20.87
N LYS A 571 16.26 -13.61 21.05
CA LYS A 571 17.21 -13.88 19.97
C LYS A 571 16.61 -14.72 18.85
N LEU A 572 15.86 -15.78 19.19
CA LEU A 572 15.16 -16.59 18.17
C LEU A 572 14.13 -15.78 17.40
N LEU A 573 13.35 -14.93 18.08
CA LEU A 573 12.40 -14.03 17.42
C LEU A 573 13.10 -13.04 16.48
N TYR A 574 14.19 -12.44 16.95
CA TYR A 574 15.02 -11.54 16.15
C TYR A 574 15.61 -12.25 14.93
N ASP A 575 16.09 -13.48 15.08
CA ASP A 575 16.60 -14.29 13.98
C ASP A 575 15.53 -14.56 12.93
N ILE A 576 14.29 -14.86 13.33
CA ILE A 576 13.17 -15.04 12.40
C ILE A 576 12.89 -13.73 11.66
N TYR A 577 12.73 -12.63 12.40
CA TYR A 577 12.52 -11.29 11.82
C TYR A 577 13.63 -10.91 10.81
N SER A 578 14.90 -11.10 11.17
CA SER A 578 16.04 -10.61 10.39
C SER A 578 16.43 -11.51 9.23
N LYS A 579 16.22 -12.83 9.34
CA LYS A 579 16.75 -13.82 8.37
C LYS A 579 15.68 -14.48 7.51
N THR A 580 14.41 -14.47 7.91
CA THR A 580 13.38 -15.18 7.16
C THR A 580 13.13 -14.56 5.80
N LYS A 581 12.86 -15.40 4.78
CA LYS A 581 12.51 -14.96 3.42
C LYS A 581 11.01 -14.81 3.20
N LYS A 582 10.18 -15.30 4.14
CA LYS A 582 8.71 -15.24 4.06
C LYS A 582 8.23 -13.86 4.54
N SER A 583 7.62 -13.06 3.67
CA SER A 583 7.19 -11.68 3.97
C SER A 583 6.19 -11.63 5.13
N GLU A 584 5.12 -12.43 5.06
CA GLU A 584 4.08 -12.51 6.09
C GLU A 584 4.66 -12.88 7.47
N LEU A 585 5.56 -13.87 7.50
CA LEU A 585 6.21 -14.28 8.75
C LEU A 585 7.12 -13.19 9.31
N ARG A 586 7.83 -12.47 8.43
CA ARG A 586 8.69 -11.35 8.82
C ARG A 586 7.88 -10.22 9.45
N GLU A 587 6.72 -9.90 8.87
CA GLU A 587 5.80 -8.88 9.37
C GLU A 587 5.22 -9.26 10.74
N ASN A 588 4.76 -10.50 10.89
CA ASN A 588 4.28 -11.01 12.17
C ASN A 588 5.39 -11.00 13.25
N ALA A 589 6.62 -11.38 12.88
CA ALA A 589 7.78 -11.33 13.77
C ALA A 589 8.15 -9.88 14.13
N PHE A 590 8.06 -8.94 13.18
CA PHE A 590 8.30 -7.51 13.40
C PHE A 590 7.28 -6.91 14.37
N ASN A 591 6.00 -7.26 14.25
CA ASN A 591 4.97 -6.79 15.16
C ASN A 591 5.20 -7.32 16.58
N LEU A 592 5.53 -8.60 16.72
CA LEU A 592 5.83 -9.21 18.01
C LEU A 592 7.10 -8.63 18.65
N ILE A 593 8.18 -8.47 17.88
CA ILE A 593 9.44 -7.93 18.39
C ILE A 593 9.29 -6.45 18.78
N ASN A 594 8.49 -5.66 18.05
CA ASN A 594 8.17 -4.27 18.42
C ASN A 594 7.36 -4.14 19.71
N LYS A 595 6.52 -5.13 20.02
CA LYS A 595 5.81 -5.17 21.30
C LYS A 595 6.80 -5.48 22.43
N ILE A 596 7.64 -6.49 22.23
CA ILE A 596 8.63 -6.92 23.23
C ILE A 596 9.70 -5.85 23.48
N SER A 597 10.17 -5.18 22.42
CA SER A 597 11.19 -4.14 22.45
C SER A 597 10.81 -3.00 23.41
N LYS A 598 9.56 -2.54 23.32
CA LYS A 598 8.99 -1.53 24.23
C LYS A 598 8.95 -1.97 25.69
N GLU A 599 8.68 -3.25 25.95
CA GLU A 599 8.59 -3.77 27.31
C GLU A 599 9.97 -3.97 27.97
N ILE A 600 11.01 -4.23 27.19
CA ILE A 600 12.40 -4.38 27.69
C ILE A 600 13.22 -3.09 27.58
N GLY A 601 12.65 -2.02 27.05
CA GLY A 601 13.31 -0.72 26.91
C GLY A 601 14.45 -0.68 25.89
N LEU A 602 14.48 -1.62 24.95
CA LEU A 602 15.45 -1.69 23.85
C LEU A 602 14.69 -1.61 22.54
N ASP A 603 15.05 -0.71 21.62
CA ASP A 603 14.44 -0.65 20.30
C ASP A 603 15.00 -1.74 19.35
N ILE A 604 14.50 -1.79 18.11
CA ILE A 604 14.96 -2.80 17.14
C ILE A 604 16.44 -2.61 16.78
N ASP A 605 16.91 -1.37 16.73
CA ASP A 605 18.31 -1.08 16.41
C ASP A 605 19.21 -1.55 17.58
N ASP A 606 18.77 -1.36 18.83
CA ASP A 606 19.44 -1.89 20.04
C ASP A 606 19.54 -3.42 20.03
N LEU A 607 18.45 -4.10 19.68
CA LEU A 607 18.43 -5.57 19.57
C LEU A 607 19.35 -6.07 18.46
N GLU A 608 19.46 -5.33 17.37
CA GLU A 608 20.38 -5.62 16.28
C GLU A 608 21.84 -5.46 16.72
N LEU A 609 22.16 -4.42 17.49
CA LEU A 609 23.49 -4.24 18.08
C LEU A 609 23.81 -5.40 19.04
N LYS A 610 22.88 -5.72 19.94
CA LYS A 610 23.03 -6.77 20.97
C LYS A 610 23.19 -8.16 20.38
N PHE A 611 22.38 -8.54 19.39
CA PHE A 611 22.43 -9.87 18.78
C PHE A 611 23.33 -9.95 17.54
N SER A 612 24.18 -8.95 17.33
CA SER A 612 25.17 -8.97 16.26
C SER A 612 26.07 -10.21 16.36
N SER A 613 26.31 -10.86 15.22
CA SER A 613 27.11 -12.09 15.17
C SER A 613 28.57 -11.78 15.51
N ASN A 614 29.16 -12.53 16.45
CA ASN A 614 30.60 -12.49 16.69
C ASN A 614 31.40 -13.36 15.70
N PHE A 615 30.74 -14.08 14.79
CA PHE A 615 31.34 -15.06 13.86
C PHE A 615 32.27 -16.10 14.50
N GLY A 616 32.15 -16.31 15.82
CA GLY A 616 33.02 -17.20 16.61
C GLY A 616 34.37 -16.60 16.99
N PHE A 617 34.58 -15.28 16.81
CA PHE A 617 35.72 -14.57 17.40
C PHE A 617 35.52 -14.39 18.90
N ASP A 618 36.61 -14.49 19.66
CA ASP A 618 36.66 -14.12 21.07
C ASP A 618 36.87 -12.60 21.25
N SER A 619 36.91 -12.12 22.48
CA SER A 619 37.08 -10.70 22.80
C SER A 619 38.42 -10.09 22.36
N LYS A 620 39.41 -10.91 21.98
CA LYS A 620 40.69 -10.44 21.41
C LYS A 620 40.65 -10.35 19.89
N GLY A 621 39.52 -10.70 19.27
CA GLY A 621 39.38 -10.75 17.82
C GLY A 621 40.06 -11.98 17.23
N GLU A 622 40.22 -13.05 18.00
CA GLU A 622 40.81 -14.31 17.55
C GLU A 622 39.75 -15.41 17.42
N LYS A 623 39.85 -16.20 16.35
CA LYS A 623 39.05 -17.42 16.17
C LYS A 623 39.97 -18.59 15.86
N VAL A 624 40.10 -19.52 16.80
CA VAL A 624 40.91 -20.73 16.61
C VAL A 624 40.25 -21.62 15.57
N ILE A 625 40.99 -21.99 14.52
CA ILE A 625 40.55 -22.96 13.52
C ILE A 625 41.00 -24.36 13.97
N ASN A 626 42.28 -24.49 14.32
CA ASN A 626 42.90 -25.71 14.85
C ASN A 626 44.22 -25.35 15.56
N ASP A 627 44.99 -26.37 16.00
CA ASP A 627 46.26 -26.19 16.72
C ASP A 627 47.33 -25.38 15.95
N ASP A 628 47.22 -25.30 14.62
CA ASP A 628 48.21 -24.67 13.76
C ASP A 628 47.79 -23.26 13.29
N TYR A 629 46.48 -22.98 13.21
CA TYR A 629 45.96 -21.77 12.58
C TYR A 629 44.81 -21.11 13.36
N LYS A 630 44.80 -19.78 13.33
CA LYS A 630 43.70 -18.95 13.81
C LYS A 630 43.35 -17.84 12.83
N LEU A 631 42.13 -17.32 12.89
CA LEU A 631 41.75 -16.08 12.23
C LEU A 631 41.99 -14.89 13.17
N ILE A 632 42.48 -13.78 12.61
CA ILE A 632 42.64 -12.50 13.29
C ILE A 632 41.76 -11.47 12.60
N LEU A 633 40.92 -10.80 13.38
CA LEU A 633 40.15 -9.62 12.97
C LEU A 633 40.99 -8.35 13.18
N ASN A 634 41.39 -7.71 12.09
CA ASN A 634 42.23 -6.51 12.13
C ASN A 634 41.42 -5.24 12.44
N SER A 635 42.11 -4.11 12.66
CA SER A 635 41.51 -2.79 12.94
C SER A 635 40.63 -2.26 11.81
N ASP A 636 40.94 -2.61 10.56
CA ASP A 636 40.16 -2.26 9.36
C ASP A 636 39.01 -3.23 9.06
N TYR A 637 38.68 -4.11 10.01
CA TYR A 637 37.71 -5.21 9.88
C TYR A 637 38.08 -6.30 8.86
N SER A 638 39.28 -6.27 8.29
CA SER A 638 39.77 -7.35 7.45
C SER A 638 40.09 -8.58 8.31
N VAL A 639 39.87 -9.77 7.74
CA VAL A 639 40.17 -11.04 8.43
C VAL A 639 41.34 -11.75 7.75
N ASN A 640 42.37 -12.01 8.54
CA ASN A 640 43.59 -12.68 8.12
C ASN A 640 43.73 -14.05 8.77
N VAL A 641 44.39 -14.98 8.06
CA VAL A 641 44.78 -16.28 8.62
C VAL A 641 46.18 -16.13 9.22
N PHE A 642 46.34 -16.56 10.47
CA PHE A 642 47.58 -16.50 11.22
C PHE A 642 48.10 -17.91 11.49
N ASP A 643 49.37 -18.13 11.19
CA ASP A 643 50.09 -19.37 11.50
C ASP A 643 50.67 -19.25 12.91
N ILE A 644 50.16 -20.07 13.82
CA ILE A 644 50.51 -20.04 15.25
C ILE A 644 51.97 -20.48 15.45
N LYS A 645 52.45 -21.45 14.65
CA LYS A 645 53.79 -22.02 14.78
C LYS A 645 54.88 -21.08 14.26
N ASN A 646 54.63 -20.44 13.12
CA ASN A 646 55.59 -19.56 12.46
C ASN A 646 55.44 -18.08 12.82
N ASN A 647 54.46 -17.75 13.68
CA ASN A 647 54.20 -16.41 14.20
C ASN A 647 54.04 -15.35 13.08
N ASN A 648 53.30 -15.67 12.01
CA ASN A 648 53.12 -14.78 10.87
C ASN A 648 51.71 -14.84 10.24
N VAL A 649 51.35 -13.79 9.50
CA VAL A 649 50.11 -13.70 8.73
C VAL A 649 50.30 -14.29 7.34
N LEU A 650 49.36 -15.16 6.92
CA LEU A 650 49.41 -15.83 5.63
C LEU A 650 48.70 -15.04 4.53
N LYS A 651 49.34 -14.93 3.37
CA LYS A 651 48.79 -14.28 2.17
C LYS A 651 47.82 -15.16 1.38
N ALA A 652 47.89 -16.48 1.54
CA ALA A 652 47.01 -17.45 0.89
C ALA A 652 46.54 -18.50 1.89
N ALA A 653 45.36 -19.07 1.65
CA ALA A 653 44.82 -20.12 2.51
C ALA A 653 45.75 -21.35 2.49
N PRO A 654 46.06 -21.95 3.66
CA PRO A 654 46.80 -23.20 3.74
C PRO A 654 46.20 -24.31 2.87
N LYS A 655 47.05 -25.08 2.18
CA LYS A 655 46.61 -26.19 1.32
C LYS A 655 45.92 -27.33 2.08
N ASN A 656 46.16 -27.43 3.39
CA ASN A 656 45.63 -28.48 4.27
C ASN A 656 44.25 -28.16 4.87
N PHE A 657 43.64 -27.00 4.56
CA PHE A 657 42.25 -26.74 4.96
C PHE A 657 41.28 -27.61 4.16
N ASP A 658 40.31 -28.22 4.84
CA ASP A 658 39.17 -28.86 4.20
C ASP A 658 38.23 -27.83 3.55
N ASP A 659 37.31 -28.32 2.71
CA ASP A 659 36.44 -27.44 1.91
C ASP A 659 35.44 -26.68 2.79
N ASN A 660 34.95 -27.28 3.88
CA ASN A 660 34.05 -26.62 4.83
C ASN A 660 34.74 -25.41 5.50
N THR A 661 35.98 -25.58 5.94
CA THR A 661 36.79 -24.53 6.56
C THR A 661 37.06 -23.39 5.58
N LYS A 662 37.38 -23.72 4.32
CA LYS A 662 37.57 -22.71 3.27
C LYS A 662 36.28 -21.92 3.00
N GLU A 663 35.14 -22.59 2.93
CA GLU A 663 33.84 -21.95 2.74
C GLU A 663 33.45 -21.07 3.92
N GLU A 664 33.67 -21.51 5.16
CA GLU A 664 33.42 -20.71 6.36
C GLU A 664 34.28 -19.44 6.38
N ILE A 665 35.59 -19.56 6.12
CA ILE A 665 36.49 -18.39 6.07
C ILE A 665 36.04 -17.41 4.98
N LYS A 666 35.66 -17.93 3.80
CA LYS A 666 35.15 -17.12 2.69
C LYS A 666 33.84 -16.41 3.07
N TYR A 667 32.93 -17.09 3.76
CA TYR A 667 31.69 -16.52 4.27
C TYR A 667 31.97 -15.39 5.27
N ILE A 668 32.81 -15.64 6.29
CA ILE A 668 33.18 -14.65 7.31
C ILE A 668 33.79 -13.39 6.66
N LYS A 669 34.75 -13.55 5.75
CA LYS A 669 35.40 -12.43 5.04
C LYS A 669 34.42 -11.58 4.23
N ASN A 670 33.38 -12.20 3.66
CA ASN A 670 32.39 -11.50 2.83
C ASN A 670 31.27 -10.85 3.65
N GLU A 671 30.90 -11.42 4.79
CA GLU A 671 29.76 -10.94 5.59
C GLU A 671 30.14 -9.86 6.59
N ILE A 672 31.33 -9.92 7.19
CA ILE A 672 31.78 -8.89 8.17
C ILE A 672 31.66 -7.48 7.58
N PRO A 673 32.16 -7.15 6.38
CA PRO A 673 32.02 -5.79 5.83
C PRO A 673 30.57 -5.33 5.68
N LYS A 674 29.64 -6.25 5.35
CA LYS A 674 28.21 -5.94 5.22
C LYS A 674 27.57 -5.66 6.58
N VAL A 675 27.90 -6.48 7.58
CA VAL A 675 27.44 -6.32 8.95
C VAL A 675 27.95 -5.00 9.54
N ILE A 676 29.23 -4.70 9.39
CA ILE A 676 29.83 -3.44 9.87
C ILE A 676 29.15 -2.23 9.22
N LYS A 677 28.95 -2.25 7.90
CA LYS A 677 28.22 -1.17 7.21
C LYS A 677 26.81 -0.97 7.78
N LYS A 678 26.10 -2.06 8.08
CA LYS A 678 24.77 -2.01 8.67
C LYS A 678 24.79 -1.42 10.08
N LEU A 679 25.72 -1.88 10.93
CA LEU A 679 25.88 -1.41 12.32
C LEU A 679 26.30 0.06 12.38
N SER A 680 27.20 0.51 11.49
CA SER A 680 27.57 1.93 11.34
C SER A 680 26.34 2.82 11.09
N LEU A 681 25.41 2.37 10.23
CA LEU A 681 24.18 3.12 9.94
C LEU A 681 23.27 3.22 11.17
N LYS A 682 23.20 2.18 11.99
CA LYS A 682 22.45 2.19 13.25
C LYS A 682 23.07 3.14 14.27
N LEU A 683 24.39 3.10 14.45
CA LEU A 683 25.08 4.02 15.34
C LEU A 683 25.01 5.48 14.87
N THR A 684 24.97 5.71 13.56
CA THR A 684 24.69 7.03 12.99
C THR A 684 23.31 7.54 13.42
N LYS A 685 22.31 6.64 13.45
CA LYS A 685 21.00 6.95 14.01
C LYS A 685 21.08 7.25 15.50
N SER A 686 21.71 6.40 16.30
CA SER A 686 21.90 6.64 17.75
C SER A 686 22.61 7.97 18.06
N LEU A 687 23.55 8.38 17.19
CA LEU A 687 24.24 9.66 17.29
C LEU A 687 23.28 10.85 17.08
N MET A 688 22.21 10.73 16.29
CA MET A 688 21.28 11.83 16.00
C MET A 688 20.33 12.18 17.16
N TYR A 689 19.93 11.22 17.99
CA TYR A 689 18.87 11.41 19.02
C TYR A 689 19.32 11.18 20.47
N GLU A 690 20.62 11.28 20.76
CA GLU A 690 21.19 11.14 22.11
C GLU A 690 20.75 9.86 22.83
N LYS A 691 20.90 8.70 22.17
CA LYS A 691 20.61 7.41 22.83
C LYS A 691 21.59 7.18 23.99
N LYS A 692 21.04 6.97 25.18
CA LYS A 692 21.78 6.61 26.40
C LYS A 692 21.60 5.12 26.70
N TYR A 693 22.72 4.45 26.95
CA TYR A 693 22.79 3.05 27.38
C TYR A 693 23.24 3.00 28.83
N ASN A 694 22.72 2.07 29.63
CA ASN A 694 23.34 1.75 30.92
C ASN A 694 24.69 1.04 30.69
N TYR A 695 25.57 1.08 31.68
CA TYR A 695 26.90 0.48 31.58
C TYR A 695 26.86 -1.03 31.26
N SER A 696 25.92 -1.77 31.85
CA SER A 696 25.78 -3.21 31.60
C SER A 696 25.53 -3.53 30.12
N PHE A 697 24.61 -2.80 29.46
CA PHE A 697 24.37 -2.91 28.03
C PHE A 697 25.59 -2.46 27.23
N PHE A 698 26.22 -1.34 27.61
CA PHE A 698 27.40 -0.85 26.93
C PHE A 698 28.54 -1.88 26.95
N LYS A 699 28.76 -2.52 28.10
CA LYS A 699 29.77 -3.57 28.27
C LYS A 699 29.44 -4.81 27.42
N GLU A 700 28.22 -5.33 27.54
CA GLU A 700 27.81 -6.52 26.79
C GLU A 700 27.92 -6.29 25.27
N VAL A 701 27.44 -5.15 24.79
CA VAL A 701 27.31 -4.88 23.36
C VAL A 701 28.58 -4.30 22.77
N PHE A 702 29.21 -3.33 23.42
CA PHE A 702 30.34 -2.58 22.86
C PHE A 702 31.70 -3.01 23.42
N ILE A 703 31.78 -3.81 24.49
CA ILE A 703 33.06 -4.30 25.00
C ILE A 703 33.21 -5.80 24.72
N ASP A 704 32.25 -6.61 25.15
CA ASP A 704 32.35 -8.07 25.11
C ASP A 704 32.18 -8.64 23.69
N ASN A 705 31.46 -7.94 22.81
CA ASN A 705 31.31 -8.32 21.41
C ASN A 705 32.50 -7.81 20.56
N PRO A 706 33.28 -8.70 19.92
CA PRO A 706 34.53 -8.32 19.25
C PRO A 706 34.35 -7.45 18.00
N LEU A 707 33.21 -7.52 17.30
CA LEU A 707 32.95 -6.62 16.18
C LEU A 707 32.62 -5.21 16.69
N MET A 708 31.80 -5.14 17.73
CA MET A 708 31.36 -3.88 18.31
C MET A 708 32.44 -3.19 19.15
N ASN A 709 33.38 -3.96 19.71
CA ASN A 709 34.54 -3.46 20.44
C ASN A 709 35.36 -2.44 19.64
N LYS A 710 35.44 -2.62 18.32
CA LYS A 710 36.09 -1.66 17.42
C LYS A 710 35.36 -0.33 17.35
N PHE A 711 34.02 -0.32 17.41
CA PHE A 711 33.27 0.93 17.53
C PHE A 711 33.53 1.59 18.87
N SER A 712 33.57 0.82 19.97
CA SER A 712 33.88 1.35 21.30
C SER A 712 35.24 2.05 21.34
N SER A 713 36.26 1.46 20.72
CA SER A 713 37.63 1.98 20.77
C SER A 713 37.96 3.11 19.80
N SER A 714 37.18 3.28 18.73
CA SER A 714 37.39 4.32 17.71
C SER A 714 36.39 5.48 17.79
N LEU A 715 35.31 5.34 18.54
CA LEU A 715 34.33 6.39 18.77
C LEU A 715 34.53 7.05 20.14
N ILE A 716 34.07 8.28 20.23
CA ILE A 716 34.07 9.05 21.47
C ILE A 716 32.69 8.96 22.12
N TRP A 717 32.67 8.76 23.43
CA TRP A 717 31.47 8.53 24.22
C TRP A 717 31.32 9.60 25.29
N ASN A 718 30.10 9.94 25.64
CA ASN A 718 29.77 10.75 26.81
C ASN A 718 29.44 9.82 27.96
N LEU A 719 29.95 10.15 29.14
CA LEU A 719 29.64 9.50 30.41
C LEU A 719 28.70 10.39 31.22
N TYR A 720 27.66 9.78 31.78
CA TYR A 720 26.70 10.42 32.67
C TYR A 720 26.59 9.65 33.98
N ASP A 721 26.25 10.36 35.06
CA ASP A 721 25.92 9.74 36.33
C ASP A 721 24.49 9.15 36.33
N LYS A 722 24.10 8.56 37.48
CA LYS A 722 22.78 7.97 37.70
C LYS A 722 21.61 8.97 37.54
N ASP A 723 21.88 10.27 37.66
CA ASP A 723 20.91 11.35 37.57
C ASP A 723 20.89 11.97 36.14
N ASN A 724 21.56 11.31 35.18
CA ASN A 724 21.74 11.73 33.79
C ASN A 724 22.51 13.04 33.61
N LEU A 725 23.31 13.44 34.60
CA LEU A 725 24.18 14.61 34.48
C LEU A 725 25.48 14.23 33.75
N PHE A 726 25.85 15.05 32.77
CA PHE A 726 27.09 14.85 32.00
C PHE A 726 28.32 15.00 32.90
N LEU A 727 29.21 14.02 32.84
CA LEU A 727 30.46 14.00 33.61
C LEU A 727 31.66 14.36 32.73
N THR A 728 31.90 13.59 31.67
CA THR A 728 33.04 13.77 30.76
C THR A 728 32.80 13.02 29.45
N ASN A 729 33.58 13.35 28.42
CA ASN A 729 33.75 12.48 27.26
C ASN A 729 34.94 11.52 27.47
N PHE A 730 34.89 10.35 26.86
CA PHE A 730 35.89 9.29 26.98
C PHE A 730 36.01 8.42 25.74
N ARG A 731 37.10 7.64 25.66
CA ARG A 731 37.33 6.58 24.67
C ARG A 731 37.72 5.29 25.40
N TYR A 732 37.28 4.14 24.89
CA TYR A 732 37.70 2.82 25.38
C TYR A 732 39.00 2.39 24.69
N SER A 733 39.95 1.83 25.45
CA SER A 733 41.21 1.29 24.92
C SER A 733 41.17 -0.24 24.89
N ASN A 734 41.90 -0.84 23.95
CA ASN A 734 41.92 -2.31 23.76
C ASN A 734 42.52 -3.08 24.95
N ASP A 735 43.14 -2.39 25.91
CA ASP A 735 43.62 -2.94 27.17
C ASP A 735 42.55 -2.96 28.29
N GLY A 736 41.36 -2.45 28.01
CA GLY A 736 40.24 -2.39 28.96
C GLY A 736 40.11 -1.07 29.71
N SER A 737 41.03 -0.13 29.52
CA SER A 737 40.99 1.19 30.18
C SER A 737 40.07 2.17 29.46
N TYR A 738 39.63 3.20 30.18
CA TYR A 738 38.89 4.33 29.63
C TYR A 738 39.72 5.60 29.87
N SER A 739 39.89 6.44 28.85
CA SER A 739 40.62 7.69 29.01
C SER A 739 39.85 8.89 28.46
N ASN A 740 40.10 10.08 29.02
CA ASN A 740 39.57 11.34 28.51
C ASN A 740 40.44 11.91 27.36
N CYS A 741 40.14 13.11 26.89
CA CYS A 741 40.86 13.76 25.79
C CYS A 741 42.31 14.18 26.13
N GLU A 742 42.73 14.07 27.39
CA GLU A 742 44.09 14.33 27.89
C GLU A 742 44.84 13.03 28.22
N ASP A 743 44.32 11.86 27.82
CA ASP A 743 44.82 10.53 28.19
C ASP A 743 44.76 10.21 29.71
N GLU A 744 43.96 10.94 30.49
CA GLU A 744 43.74 10.63 31.91
C GLU A 744 42.70 9.50 32.06
N GLU A 745 42.98 8.54 32.94
CA GLU A 745 42.13 7.38 33.19
C GLU A 745 40.79 7.76 33.85
N ILE A 746 39.68 7.21 33.35
CA ILE A 746 38.31 7.42 33.85
C ILE A 746 37.78 6.12 34.45
N ASN A 747 37.18 6.22 35.63
CA ASN A 747 36.43 5.14 36.25
C ASN A 747 34.94 5.23 35.90
N ILE A 748 34.36 4.11 35.44
CA ILE A 748 32.94 3.99 35.10
C ILE A 748 32.24 3.07 36.11
N ASP A 749 31.09 3.51 36.63
CA ASP A 749 30.25 2.79 37.58
C ASP A 749 29.15 1.99 36.86
N GLU A 750 28.64 0.93 37.50
CA GLU A 750 27.52 0.11 37.01
C GLU A 750 26.21 0.91 36.87
N ASN A 751 26.04 2.01 37.62
CA ASN A 751 24.88 2.91 37.48
C ASN A 751 25.11 4.08 36.51
N SER A 752 26.26 4.11 35.81
CA SER A 752 26.52 5.13 34.80
C SER A 752 25.72 4.90 33.52
N PHE A 753 25.42 6.00 32.83
CA PHE A 753 24.87 5.99 31.48
C PHE A 753 25.90 6.48 30.48
N ILE A 754 25.83 5.95 29.26
CA ILE A 754 26.79 6.19 28.19
C ILE A 754 26.03 6.52 26.90
N SER A 755 26.42 7.59 26.21
CA SER A 755 25.93 7.89 24.86
C SER A 755 27.09 8.11 23.91
N LEU A 756 26.86 8.07 22.60
CA LEU A 756 27.84 8.64 21.66
C LEU A 756 28.00 10.14 21.95
N ALA A 757 29.21 10.68 21.80
CA ALA A 757 29.47 12.11 21.89
C ALA A 757 29.13 12.80 20.56
N SER A 758 28.43 13.94 20.59
CA SER A 758 28.19 14.76 19.40
C SER A 758 29.10 16.01 19.39
N PRO A 759 29.72 16.38 18.25
CA PRO A 759 30.53 17.59 18.16
C PRO A 759 29.81 18.89 18.53
N ILE A 760 28.49 18.96 18.35
CA ILE A 760 27.68 20.14 18.73
C ILE A 760 27.71 20.40 20.24
N GLU A 761 27.97 19.37 21.03
CA GLU A 761 28.04 19.40 22.51
C GLU A 761 29.46 19.65 23.03
N MET A 762 30.46 19.71 22.14
CA MET A 762 31.87 19.87 22.48
C MET A 762 32.42 21.19 21.93
N ASN A 763 33.32 21.82 22.68
CA ASN A 763 34.08 22.96 22.18
C ASN A 763 35.16 22.50 21.17
N GLU A 764 35.67 23.43 20.35
CA GLU A 764 36.66 23.11 19.31
C GLU A 764 37.98 22.57 19.87
N GLU A 765 38.39 23.01 21.06
CA GLU A 765 39.62 22.54 21.70
C GLU A 765 39.54 21.04 22.02
N THR A 766 38.45 20.60 22.66
CA THR A 766 38.18 19.19 22.98
C THR A 766 38.09 18.34 21.71
N ILE A 767 37.43 18.84 20.66
CA ILE A 767 37.34 18.12 19.37
C ILE A 767 38.73 17.94 18.77
N ASN A 768 39.58 18.97 18.78
CA ASN A 768 40.93 18.88 18.21
C ASN A 768 41.82 17.93 19.01
N LYS A 769 41.68 17.89 20.35
CA LYS A 769 42.37 16.91 21.21
C LYS A 769 41.97 15.48 20.86
N TRP A 770 40.68 15.21 20.72
CA TRP A 770 40.22 13.88 20.28
C TRP A 770 40.68 13.50 18.88
N ARG A 771 40.65 14.43 17.92
CA ARG A 771 41.18 14.18 16.57
C ARG A 771 42.66 13.81 16.60
N LYS A 772 43.45 14.55 17.38
CA LYS A 772 44.88 14.26 17.56
C LYS A 772 45.08 12.89 18.19
N GLN A 773 44.33 12.54 19.23
CA GLN A 773 44.42 11.23 19.86
C GLN A 773 44.08 10.11 18.86
N LEU A 774 43.00 10.24 18.08
CA LEU A 774 42.67 9.24 17.04
C LEU A 774 43.79 9.08 16.00
N GLU A 775 44.46 10.18 15.63
CA GLU A 775 45.63 10.15 14.74
C GLU A 775 46.83 9.45 15.38
N ASP A 776 47.16 9.80 16.63
CA ASP A 776 48.29 9.23 17.40
C ASP A 776 48.17 7.70 17.57
N TYR A 777 46.94 7.17 17.67
CA TYR A 777 46.66 5.73 17.76
C TYR A 777 46.29 5.07 16.41
N GLU A 778 46.39 5.78 15.28
CA GLU A 778 46.05 5.31 13.92
C GLU A 778 44.61 4.74 13.83
N LEU A 779 43.66 5.36 14.52
CA LEU A 779 42.27 4.92 14.60
C LEU A 779 41.37 5.62 13.58
N ILE A 780 40.58 4.84 12.84
CA ILE A 780 39.63 5.35 11.85
C ILE A 780 38.21 5.23 12.40
N GLN A 781 37.46 6.34 12.36
CA GLN A 781 36.07 6.32 12.81
C GLN A 781 35.16 5.59 11.80
N PRO A 782 34.35 4.62 12.24
CA PRO A 782 33.44 3.87 11.37
C PRO A 782 32.18 4.66 10.97
N ILE A 783 31.99 5.86 11.54
CA ILE A 783 30.95 6.85 11.22
C ILE A 783 31.58 8.24 11.23
N GLN A 784 30.93 9.23 10.60
CA GLN A 784 31.39 10.63 10.54
C GLN A 784 31.15 11.38 11.85
N GLN A 785 31.68 10.89 12.99
CA GLN A 785 31.45 11.50 14.30
C GLN A 785 32.24 12.81 14.47
N LEU A 786 33.56 12.79 14.34
CA LEU A 786 34.43 13.97 14.44
C LEU A 786 34.86 14.48 13.07
N SER A 787 33.90 14.64 12.16
CA SER A 787 34.13 15.13 10.79
C SER A 787 34.97 16.41 10.77
N ILE A 788 35.86 16.56 9.79
CA ILE A 788 36.68 17.76 9.59
C ILE A 788 35.88 19.01 9.21
N ILE A 789 34.63 18.81 8.76
CA ILE A 789 33.71 19.88 8.34
C ILE A 789 33.39 20.78 9.55
N LYS A 790 33.52 22.10 9.37
CA LYS A 790 33.21 23.08 10.40
C LYS A 790 31.86 23.74 10.09
N LEU A 791 30.89 23.54 10.98
CA LEU A 791 29.61 24.23 10.92
C LEU A 791 29.55 25.31 11.99
N ASP A 792 28.88 26.44 11.73
CA ASP A 792 28.56 27.41 12.78
C ASP A 792 27.54 26.81 13.75
N LYS A 793 28.05 26.26 14.85
CA LYS A 793 27.25 25.65 15.92
C LYS A 793 26.24 26.61 16.54
N ASN A 794 26.51 27.92 16.52
CA ASN A 794 25.62 28.92 17.09
C ASN A 794 24.51 29.36 16.12
N ASN A 795 24.61 28.99 14.83
CA ASN A 795 23.67 29.39 13.80
C ASN A 795 23.45 28.30 12.75
N LEU A 796 22.89 27.17 13.18
CA LEU A 796 22.57 26.05 12.29
C LEU A 796 21.54 26.40 11.21
N GLU A 797 20.71 27.43 11.42
CA GLU A 797 19.76 27.91 10.40
C GLU A 797 20.49 28.49 9.18
N ASN A 798 21.58 29.23 9.40
CA ASN A 798 22.42 29.70 8.30
C ASN A 798 23.07 28.53 7.54
N GLU A 799 23.49 27.48 8.25
CA GLU A 799 24.05 26.26 7.63
C GLU A 799 23.02 25.48 6.82
N ILE A 800 21.76 25.42 7.30
CA ILE A 800 20.62 24.88 6.53
C ILE A 800 20.41 25.69 5.25
N ASN A 801 20.43 27.02 5.34
CA ASN A 801 20.20 27.90 4.20
C ASN A 801 21.25 27.74 3.10
N LYS A 802 22.51 27.45 3.44
CA LYS A 802 23.55 27.12 2.44
C LYS A 802 23.20 25.91 1.60
N LEU A 803 22.44 24.94 2.12
CA LEU A 803 22.04 23.72 1.41
C LEU A 803 20.78 23.87 0.55
N GLN A 804 20.06 24.98 0.68
CA GLN A 804 18.83 25.20 -0.08
C GLN A 804 19.13 25.41 -1.57
N ASN A 805 18.34 24.78 -2.43
CA ASN A 805 18.44 24.87 -3.88
C ASN A 805 19.79 24.43 -4.49
N ILE A 806 20.61 23.68 -3.75
CA ILE A 806 21.83 23.08 -4.31
C ILE A 806 21.46 22.03 -5.36
N GLU A 807 22.27 21.97 -6.42
CA GLU A 807 22.11 21.00 -7.50
C GLU A 807 22.90 19.71 -7.24
N ILE A 808 22.21 18.57 -7.15
CA ILE A 808 22.81 17.22 -7.05
C ILE A 808 22.25 16.31 -8.14
N SER A 809 22.82 15.12 -8.33
CA SER A 809 22.20 14.13 -9.23
C SER A 809 21.01 13.44 -8.56
N TYR A 810 19.98 13.09 -9.33
CA TYR A 810 18.82 12.35 -8.83
C TYR A 810 19.21 11.00 -8.22
N GLY A 811 20.22 10.35 -8.80
CA GLY A 811 20.82 9.14 -8.24
C GLY A 811 21.45 9.35 -6.86
N THR A 812 22.15 10.48 -6.65
CA THR A 812 22.69 10.86 -5.34
C THR A 812 21.58 11.07 -4.32
N PHE A 813 20.50 11.77 -4.69
CA PHE A 813 19.32 11.97 -3.85
C PHE A 813 18.67 10.64 -3.44
N LYS A 814 18.44 9.73 -4.40
CA LYS A 814 17.92 8.39 -4.13
C LYS A 814 18.86 7.56 -3.25
N ALA A 815 20.17 7.64 -3.48
CA ALA A 815 21.16 6.92 -2.69
C ALA A 815 21.18 7.41 -1.23
N PHE A 816 21.03 8.71 -0.99
CA PHE A 816 20.97 9.29 0.35
C PHE A 816 19.73 8.83 1.12
N GLY A 817 18.54 8.97 0.53
CA GLY A 817 17.29 8.49 1.13
C GLY A 817 17.34 6.99 1.47
N ALA A 818 17.83 6.17 0.53
CA ALA A 818 17.99 4.73 0.75
C ALA A 818 19.04 4.39 1.84
N ARG A 819 20.19 5.07 1.85
CA ARG A 819 21.29 4.83 2.80
C ARG A 819 20.81 4.98 4.25
N TYR A 820 20.04 6.04 4.54
CA TYR A 820 19.56 6.34 5.89
C TYR A 820 18.17 5.77 6.19
N SER A 821 17.62 4.94 5.29
CA SER A 821 16.30 4.31 5.41
C SER A 821 15.18 5.34 5.63
N MET A 822 15.20 6.41 4.83
CA MET A 822 14.16 7.44 4.82
C MET A 822 12.95 6.96 4.02
N THR A 823 11.76 7.41 4.40
CA THR A 823 10.51 7.06 3.73
C THR A 823 10.35 7.90 2.46
N PRO A 824 10.20 7.29 1.28
CA PRO A 824 9.96 8.03 0.03
C PRO A 824 8.50 8.46 -0.11
N SER A 825 8.28 9.61 -0.72
CA SER A 825 6.99 10.03 -1.30
C SER A 825 7.10 10.05 -2.82
N TYR A 826 6.08 9.57 -3.52
CA TYR A 826 6.12 9.38 -4.97
C TYR A 826 5.19 10.37 -5.70
N LEU A 827 5.60 10.78 -6.89
CA LEU A 827 4.72 11.36 -7.89
C LEU A 827 3.73 10.30 -8.41
N GLU A 828 2.64 10.75 -9.01
CA GLU A 828 1.51 9.92 -9.51
C GLU A 828 1.93 8.74 -10.40
N TYR A 829 3.09 8.82 -11.07
CA TYR A 829 3.62 7.77 -11.95
C TYR A 829 4.96 7.15 -11.49
N GLY A 830 5.36 7.32 -10.22
CA GLY A 830 6.35 6.48 -9.55
C GLY A 830 7.78 7.04 -9.38
N ALA A 831 8.08 8.27 -9.79
CA ALA A 831 9.32 8.95 -9.41
C ALA A 831 9.26 9.43 -7.95
N VAL A 832 10.38 9.44 -7.23
CA VAL A 832 10.43 9.88 -5.81
C VAL A 832 10.55 11.40 -5.76
N GLU A 833 9.55 12.06 -5.17
CA GLU A 833 9.47 13.51 -5.01
C GLU A 833 10.15 14.01 -3.73
N SER A 834 10.05 13.25 -2.64
CA SER A 834 10.69 13.59 -1.36
C SER A 834 11.10 12.36 -0.57
N TYR A 835 12.05 12.55 0.34
CA TYR A 835 12.34 11.61 1.42
C TYR A 835 12.11 12.29 2.76
N ASN A 836 11.52 11.55 3.69
CA ASN A 836 11.32 12.01 5.06
C ASN A 836 11.91 11.06 6.10
N LEU A 837 12.38 11.63 7.20
CA LEU A 837 12.89 10.92 8.37
C LEU A 837 12.21 11.49 9.62
N LYS A 838 11.57 10.61 10.39
CA LYS A 838 10.91 10.94 11.66
C LYS A 838 11.59 10.19 12.81
N LEU A 839 11.82 10.91 13.90
CA LEU A 839 12.37 10.38 15.15
C LEU A 839 11.30 10.23 16.23
N ASP A 840 11.58 9.42 17.26
CA ASP A 840 10.64 9.14 18.36
C ASP A 840 10.30 10.38 19.22
N ASN A 841 11.18 11.38 19.25
CA ASN A 841 10.94 12.68 19.89
C ASN A 841 10.08 13.63 19.03
N ASN A 842 9.53 13.12 17.92
CA ASN A 842 8.75 13.85 16.90
C ASN A 842 9.54 14.88 16.10
N ASP A 843 10.88 14.88 16.17
CA ASP A 843 11.70 15.62 15.21
C ASP A 843 11.54 14.99 13.81
N TYR A 844 11.42 15.87 12.83
CA TYR A 844 11.10 15.54 11.45
C TYR A 844 12.06 16.27 10.51
N PHE A 845 12.55 15.53 9.52
CA PHE A 845 13.35 16.04 8.41
C PHE A 845 12.70 15.64 7.08
N GLU A 846 12.61 16.59 6.15
CA GLU A 846 12.26 16.34 4.75
C GLU A 846 13.33 16.89 3.82
N ILE A 847 13.66 16.13 2.78
CA ILE A 847 14.39 16.59 1.60
C ILE A 847 13.52 16.37 0.37
N LYS A 848 13.19 17.47 -0.32
CA LYS A 848 12.26 17.50 -1.44
C LYS A 848 12.93 18.02 -2.71
N ILE A 849 12.48 17.52 -3.86
CA ILE A 849 12.89 17.98 -5.18
C ILE A 849 11.69 18.52 -5.95
N ASN A 850 11.95 19.36 -6.95
CA ASN A 850 10.94 19.75 -7.94
C ASN A 850 11.24 18.98 -9.24
N ALA A 851 10.48 17.92 -9.50
CA ALA A 851 10.68 17.02 -10.64
C ALA A 851 9.35 16.59 -11.27
N ASN A 852 9.41 16.14 -12.53
CA ASN A 852 8.29 15.52 -13.24
C ASN A 852 8.50 14.00 -13.35
N ASN A 853 7.55 13.29 -13.96
CA ASN A 853 7.60 11.83 -14.05
C ASN A 853 8.67 11.27 -15.01
N ASP A 854 9.30 12.12 -15.84
CA ASP A 854 10.26 11.71 -16.86
C ASP A 854 11.73 11.80 -16.40
N ILE A 855 11.99 11.95 -15.09
CA ILE A 855 13.32 12.15 -14.52
C ILE A 855 14.21 10.89 -14.55
N ASP A 856 15.42 11.01 -15.10
CA ASP A 856 16.45 9.95 -15.15
C ASP A 856 17.40 10.03 -13.93
N TYR A 857 18.00 8.91 -13.55
CA TYR A 857 18.97 8.74 -12.47
C TYR A 857 20.17 9.69 -12.55
N LYS A 858 20.57 10.12 -13.75
CA LYS A 858 21.72 11.03 -13.95
C LYS A 858 21.34 12.50 -13.93
N ASP A 859 20.05 12.82 -13.96
CA ASP A 859 19.59 14.19 -14.09
C ASP A 859 19.97 15.02 -12.87
N LYS A 860 20.16 16.31 -13.13
CA LYS A 860 20.49 17.30 -12.12
C LYS A 860 19.20 17.89 -11.55
N ILE A 861 19.12 17.92 -10.22
CA ILE A 861 17.95 18.37 -9.46
C ILE A 861 18.35 19.32 -8.35
N LYS A 862 17.46 20.27 -8.06
CA LYS A 862 17.58 21.14 -6.90
C LYS A 862 16.87 20.52 -5.70
N ILE A 863 17.56 20.50 -4.56
CA ILE A 863 17.01 20.04 -3.29
C ILE A 863 16.52 21.20 -2.44
N ASN A 864 15.46 20.98 -1.68
CA ASN A 864 15.04 21.83 -0.58
C ASN A 864 14.93 20.96 0.67
N ILE A 865 15.43 21.45 1.80
CA ILE A 865 15.40 20.73 3.07
C ILE A 865 14.59 21.46 4.12
N GLN A 866 13.93 20.70 4.98
CA GLN A 866 13.16 21.24 6.08
C GLN A 866 13.35 20.40 7.34
N PHE A 867 13.49 21.09 8.48
CA PHE A 867 13.45 20.50 9.81
C PHE A 867 12.24 21.05 10.56
N SER A 868 11.51 20.19 11.26
CA SER A 868 10.38 20.61 12.10
C SER A 868 10.15 19.61 13.23
N ASN A 869 9.33 19.96 14.22
CA ASN A 869 8.85 19.04 15.24
C ASN A 869 7.32 19.08 15.25
N GLU A 870 6.65 17.91 15.25
CA GLU A 870 5.19 17.84 15.14
C GLU A 870 4.44 18.49 16.32
N ASN A 871 5.09 18.61 17.48
CA ASN A 871 4.54 19.30 18.65
C ASN A 871 4.84 20.81 18.64
N ASN A 872 5.39 21.34 17.54
CA ASN A 872 5.86 22.73 17.40
C ASN A 872 6.90 23.13 18.45
N THR A 873 7.69 22.17 18.96
CA THR A 873 8.84 22.44 19.84
C THR A 873 10.11 22.71 19.02
N LYS A 874 11.16 23.22 19.67
CA LYS A 874 12.47 23.40 19.03
C LYS A 874 13.03 22.03 18.63
N VAL A 875 13.47 21.91 17.37
CA VAL A 875 14.12 20.70 16.85
C VAL A 875 15.48 20.52 17.51
N SER A 876 15.88 19.27 17.77
CA SER A 876 17.20 18.96 18.34
C SER A 876 18.34 19.50 17.46
N GLU A 877 19.22 20.32 18.05
CA GLU A 877 20.44 20.82 17.38
C GLU A 877 21.36 19.68 16.97
N ARG A 878 21.38 18.61 17.76
CA ARG A 878 22.10 17.37 17.47
C ARG A 878 21.58 16.69 16.21
N PHE A 879 20.26 16.61 16.06
CA PHE A 879 19.64 16.03 14.87
C PHE A 879 19.97 16.83 13.61
N ILE A 880 19.84 18.15 13.69
CA ILE A 880 20.19 19.07 12.58
C ILE A 880 21.67 18.93 12.23
N TYR A 881 22.56 19.10 13.20
CA TYR A 881 24.01 19.09 12.99
C TYR A 881 24.47 17.79 12.32
N THR A 882 24.04 16.64 12.83
CA THR A 882 24.44 15.36 12.27
C THR A 882 23.93 15.19 10.83
N LEU A 883 22.67 15.52 10.53
CA LEU A 883 22.15 15.41 9.15
C LEU A 883 22.87 16.33 8.17
N LEU A 884 23.21 17.56 8.58
CA LEU A 884 24.00 18.48 7.75
C LEU A 884 25.36 17.87 7.40
N ILE A 885 26.09 17.33 8.39
CA ILE A 885 27.37 16.65 8.14
C ILE A 885 27.22 15.49 7.15
N LEU A 886 26.19 14.65 7.34
CA LEU A 886 25.94 13.51 6.45
C LEU A 886 25.63 13.96 5.02
N MET A 887 24.79 14.99 4.85
CA MET A 887 24.50 15.56 3.54
C MET A 887 25.75 16.13 2.88
N ILE A 888 26.57 16.91 3.60
CA ILE A 888 27.78 17.53 3.06
C ILE A 888 28.76 16.44 2.59
N CYS A 889 28.93 15.37 3.37
CA CYS A 889 29.76 14.24 2.98
C CYS A 889 29.20 13.47 1.77
N ASP A 890 27.93 13.04 1.82
CA ASP A 890 27.33 12.19 0.78
C ASP A 890 27.14 12.95 -0.55
N PHE A 891 26.88 14.25 -0.49
CA PHE A 891 26.72 15.12 -1.66
C PHE A 891 28.04 15.74 -2.13
N ARG A 892 29.14 15.53 -1.39
CA ARG A 892 30.49 16.07 -1.68
C ARG A 892 30.51 17.60 -1.75
N LEU A 893 29.92 18.24 -0.74
CA LEU A 893 29.73 19.68 -0.67
C LEU A 893 30.72 20.35 0.29
N THR A 894 31.85 19.71 0.61
CA THR A 894 32.81 20.21 1.62
C THR A 894 33.29 21.62 1.31
N GLU A 895 33.52 21.95 0.03
CA GLU A 895 33.96 23.29 -0.42
C GLU A 895 32.97 24.42 -0.09
N LEU A 896 31.69 24.12 0.15
CA LEU A 896 30.68 25.13 0.53
C LEU A 896 30.75 25.51 2.03
N PHE A 897 31.51 24.75 2.82
CA PHE A 897 31.58 24.83 4.29
C PHE A 897 33.02 24.94 4.80
N ASP A 898 33.97 25.24 3.91
CA ASP A 898 35.39 25.49 4.24
C ASP A 898 35.66 26.93 4.72
#